data_AF-A0A3M7KZC9-F1
#
_entry.id   AF-A0A3M7KZC9-F1
#
_cell.length_a   1.000
_cell.length_b   1.000
_cell.length_c   1.000
_cell.angle_alpha   90.00
_cell.angle_beta   90.00
_cell.angle_gamma   90.00
#
_symmetry.space_group_name_H-M   'P 1'
#
loop_
_entity.id
_entity.type
_entity.pdbx_description
1 polymer ?
#
loop_
_entity_poly.entity_id
_entity_poly.type
_entity_poly.pdbx_seq_one_letter_code
_entity_poly.pdbx_strand_id
1 'polypeptide(L)'
;MKLDMFTHPVRKNLDHSYFDTNWALLENAIKEINNHNASRLSFEQLYRTAYQLVVDKFGHRLYAAVREAEAEYLRGVAERLDLLPSPSFLPGLKYEWERHMKSMGVIRAFLLYMERMYIPNQPQLAPLNQLGLDLWRDGVVRAPRIAPRARALLLEAVARDRGGELVDASLLKAITSMYMDLGPVVYRDDFETPFLEQTSLFYAAEAASLLQAADCPAYLAAAARRLEEERARAQAYLCPASAPRLLGAVERALIGDQLPALLDLPGTGLVPMLRARQYDDLHVLYRLAARVPGGPVLVQEALGAHLREAGKALVTDPERAKDPLAFERDVWENLVDKAFAGDRQFVYTVNRAFEAFLNLNPRSPEYISLYMDDKLRRGLKGTSEEELESALDKAILLFRFLQEKDVFERYYKQHLAKRLLQGRISSDDAGMAGKRSCLTWQPGMGTAEIKANFGGKRHELSCNTHQMVVLMLFNDSDRLTTREILAATQVPDAELRRVLQSLACVKGKNVLRKEPMSKEIGDADVFSVNDSFQSRLYKVKIGMVVAQRESDEGKEETRERVEEDRKPQIEAAIVRIMKARKQLSHNSIVSEVTRQLAVRFIPNQQVIKKRIESLIERDFMERDATDRTLYRYIA
;
A
#
# COMPACT_ATOMS: atom_id res chain seq x y z
N MET A 1 65.37 46.60 48.98
CA MET A 1 64.22 46.93 49.87
C MET A 1 63.38 45.65 49.97
N LYS A 2 63.54 44.91 51.06
CA LYS A 2 62.84 43.64 51.32
C LYS A 2 61.38 43.96 51.64
N LEU A 3 60.46 43.42 50.86
CA LEU A 3 59.04 43.39 51.19
C LEU A 3 58.79 42.10 51.96
N ASP A 4 58.61 42.24 53.28
CA ASP A 4 58.24 41.13 54.15
C ASP A 4 56.85 40.61 53.77
N MET A 5 56.77 39.29 53.71
CA MET A 5 55.54 38.53 53.52
C MET A 5 54.69 38.72 54.78
N PHE A 6 53.45 39.21 54.63
CA PHE A 6 52.48 39.24 55.73
C PHE A 6 52.15 37.80 56.15
N THR A 7 52.89 37.29 57.14
CA THR A 7 52.56 36.06 57.85
C THR A 7 51.44 36.37 58.84
N HIS A 8 50.23 35.89 58.57
CA HIS A 8 49.19 35.80 59.59
C HIS A 8 49.67 34.87 60.72
N PRO A 9 49.45 35.22 62.00
CA PRO A 9 49.80 34.33 63.10
C PRO A 9 48.90 33.09 63.02
N VAL A 10 49.50 31.93 62.82
CA VAL A 10 48.85 30.63 62.99
C VAL A 10 48.38 30.55 64.45
N ARG A 11 47.08 30.80 64.69
CA ARG A 11 46.48 30.56 66.01
C ARG A 11 46.46 29.06 66.26
N LYS A 12 47.41 28.61 67.10
CA LYS A 12 47.46 27.26 67.65
C LYS A 12 46.20 27.00 68.49
N ASN A 13 45.59 25.83 68.26
CA ASN A 13 44.45 25.24 68.96
C ASN A 13 43.14 26.04 68.87
N LEU A 14 42.49 25.98 67.70
CA LEU A 14 41.07 26.31 67.58
C LEU A 14 40.26 25.15 68.17
N ASP A 15 39.71 25.39 69.34
CA ASP A 15 38.91 24.45 70.13
C ASP A 15 37.59 24.08 69.42
N HIS A 16 37.00 22.91 69.71
CA HIS A 16 35.72 22.48 69.11
C HIS A 16 34.61 23.53 69.27
N SER A 17 34.64 24.27 70.39
CA SER A 17 33.74 25.38 70.71
C SER A 17 33.77 26.55 69.70
N TYR A 18 34.91 26.79 69.02
CA TYR A 18 35.03 27.85 68.02
C TYR A 18 34.20 27.57 66.77
N PHE A 19 34.20 26.32 66.30
CA PHE A 19 33.33 25.92 65.20
C PHE A 19 31.87 26.06 65.60
N ASP A 20 31.49 25.56 66.77
CA ASP A 20 30.08 25.51 67.18
C ASP A 20 29.48 26.93 67.35
N THR A 21 30.27 27.89 67.82
CA THR A 21 29.83 29.30 67.96
C THR A 21 29.61 29.97 66.60
N ASN A 22 30.56 29.80 65.67
CA ASN A 22 30.47 30.36 64.33
C ASN A 22 29.42 29.63 63.47
N TRP A 23 29.27 28.33 63.68
CA TRP A 23 28.22 27.52 63.05
C TRP A 23 26.84 27.96 63.52
N ALA A 24 26.62 28.20 64.82
CA ALA A 24 25.33 28.70 65.32
C ALA A 24 24.89 30.02 64.65
N LEU A 25 25.85 30.91 64.34
CA LEU A 25 25.57 32.13 63.57
C LEU A 25 25.12 31.80 62.13
N LEU A 26 25.84 30.90 61.45
CA LEU A 26 25.53 30.50 60.07
C LEU A 26 24.22 29.68 60.00
N GLU A 27 23.96 28.80 60.95
CA GLU A 27 22.75 28.00 61.05
C GLU A 27 21.52 28.87 61.27
N ASN A 28 21.59 29.87 62.15
CA ASN A 28 20.52 30.85 62.33
C ASN A 28 20.29 31.67 61.05
N ALA A 29 21.37 32.06 60.36
CA ALA A 29 21.25 32.75 59.08
C ALA A 29 20.58 31.87 58.00
N ILE A 30 20.93 30.59 57.92
CA ILE A 30 20.29 29.61 57.02
C ILE A 30 18.80 29.49 57.34
N LYS A 31 18.43 29.37 58.62
CA LYS A 31 17.02 29.35 59.06
C LYS A 31 16.27 30.63 58.65
N GLU A 32 16.86 31.81 58.86
CA GLU A 32 16.26 33.08 58.45
C GLU A 32 16.16 33.21 56.91
N ILE A 33 17.14 32.71 56.14
CA ILE A 33 17.10 32.70 54.67
C ILE A 33 15.97 31.79 54.17
N ASN A 34 15.83 30.60 54.75
CA ASN A 34 14.76 29.66 54.45
C ASN A 34 13.38 30.23 54.84
N ASN A 35 13.33 31.04 55.91
CA ASN A 35 12.16 31.84 56.30
C ASN A 35 11.96 33.13 55.48
N HIS A 36 12.80 33.39 54.46
CA HIS A 36 12.76 34.59 53.60
C HIS A 36 12.98 35.93 54.31
N ASN A 37 13.64 35.91 55.47
CA ASN A 37 14.05 37.10 56.22
C ASN A 37 15.51 37.49 55.93
N ALA A 38 16.03 37.15 54.74
CA ALA A 38 17.44 37.36 54.38
C ALA A 38 17.88 38.84 54.42
N SER A 39 16.95 39.79 54.29
CA SER A 39 17.22 41.24 54.33
C SER A 39 17.70 41.74 55.69
N ARG A 40 17.48 40.97 56.77
CA ARG A 40 17.91 41.32 58.14
C ARG A 40 19.34 40.89 58.46
N LEU A 41 20.00 40.19 57.54
CA LEU A 41 21.31 39.57 57.76
C LEU A 41 22.44 40.41 57.18
N SER A 42 23.59 40.45 57.87
CA SER A 42 24.82 41.05 57.34
C SER A 42 25.56 40.06 56.43
N PHE A 43 25.41 40.23 55.11
CA PHE A 43 26.05 39.34 54.13
C PHE A 43 27.58 39.32 54.27
N GLU A 44 28.20 40.47 54.56
CA GLU A 44 29.64 40.58 54.77
C GLU A 44 30.11 39.75 55.98
N GLN A 45 29.34 39.78 57.08
CA GLN A 45 29.64 39.00 58.27
C GLN A 45 29.51 37.50 58.01
N LEU A 46 28.45 37.08 57.31
CA LEU A 46 28.24 35.67 56.97
C LEU A 46 29.34 35.14 56.04
N TYR A 47 29.69 35.90 55.00
CA TYR A 47 30.76 35.54 54.07
C TYR A 47 32.12 35.46 54.79
N ARG A 48 32.47 36.44 55.63
CA ARG A 48 33.72 36.42 56.40
C ARG A 48 33.81 35.23 57.35
N THR A 49 32.71 34.92 58.05
CA THR A 49 32.64 33.80 58.98
C THR A 49 32.80 32.48 58.25
N ALA A 50 32.07 32.28 57.15
CA ALA A 50 32.20 31.09 56.31
C ALA A 50 33.60 30.96 55.70
N TYR A 51 34.19 32.06 55.23
CA TYR A 51 35.55 32.12 54.71
C TYR A 51 36.57 31.68 55.76
N GLN A 52 36.51 32.24 56.96
CA GLN A 52 37.41 31.89 58.06
C GLN A 52 37.32 30.41 58.43
N LEU A 53 36.11 29.85 58.54
CA LEU A 53 35.92 28.43 58.83
C LEU A 53 36.55 27.51 57.77
N VAL A 54 36.50 27.88 56.49
CA VAL A 54 37.15 27.09 55.43
C VAL A 54 38.67 27.20 55.51
N VAL A 55 39.21 28.40 55.73
CA VAL A 55 40.66 28.64 55.87
C VAL A 55 41.22 27.92 57.10
N ASP A 56 40.45 27.89 58.19
CA ASP A 56 40.78 27.20 59.45
C ASP A 56 40.63 25.67 59.37
N LYS A 57 40.53 25.09 58.16
CA LYS A 57 40.42 23.66 57.86
C LYS A 57 39.13 22.98 58.32
N PHE A 58 38.05 23.71 58.63
CA PHE A 58 36.74 23.15 58.96
C PHE A 58 35.81 22.94 57.74
N GLY A 59 36.33 23.01 56.50
CA GLY A 59 35.53 22.95 55.28
C GLY A 59 34.61 21.73 55.15
N HIS A 60 35.10 20.51 55.45
CA HIS A 60 34.27 19.30 55.39
C HIS A 60 33.15 19.31 56.43
N ARG A 61 33.44 19.73 57.66
CA ARG A 61 32.47 19.82 58.76
C ARG A 61 31.40 20.87 58.45
N LEU A 62 31.80 22.02 57.90
CA LEU A 62 30.88 23.07 57.47
C LEU A 62 29.96 22.57 56.34
N TYR A 63 30.49 21.89 55.32
CA TYR A 63 29.66 21.32 54.24
C TYR A 63 28.64 20.30 54.78
N ALA A 64 29.08 19.38 55.66
CA ALA A 64 28.21 18.39 56.27
C ALA A 64 27.10 19.04 57.13
N ALA A 65 27.44 20.08 57.90
CA ALA A 65 26.48 20.79 58.73
C ALA A 65 25.45 21.58 57.90
N VAL A 66 25.87 22.23 56.80
CA VAL A 66 24.95 22.89 55.85
C VAL A 66 24.01 21.87 55.23
N ARG A 67 24.54 20.72 54.78
CA ARG A 67 23.71 19.63 54.24
C ARG A 67 22.66 19.15 55.24
N GLU A 68 23.05 18.97 56.49
CA GLU A 68 22.15 18.47 57.54
C GLU A 68 21.06 19.49 57.89
N ALA A 69 21.43 20.77 58.06
CA ALA A 69 20.48 21.86 58.32
C ALA A 69 19.46 22.01 57.18
N GLU A 70 19.90 21.95 55.92
CA GLU A 70 19.00 21.99 54.76
C GLU A 70 18.12 20.74 54.67
N ALA A 71 18.68 19.55 54.92
CA ALA A 71 17.91 18.30 54.92
C ALA A 71 16.84 18.27 56.01
N GLU A 72 17.09 18.86 57.18
CA GLU A 72 16.09 19.01 58.25
C GLU A 72 14.98 19.99 57.85
N TYR A 73 15.35 21.15 57.29
CA TYR A 73 14.37 22.12 56.81
C TYR A 73 13.44 21.52 55.74
N LEU A 74 14.01 20.81 54.77
CA LEU A 74 13.26 20.18 53.67
C LEU A 74 12.36 19.02 54.14
N ARG A 75 12.74 18.28 55.20
CA ARG A 75 11.82 17.33 55.85
C ARG A 75 10.58 18.04 56.39
N GLY A 76 10.75 19.19 57.04
CA GLY A 76 9.63 20.02 57.48
C GLY A 76 8.80 20.59 56.33
N VAL A 77 9.41 20.90 55.18
CA VAL A 77 8.68 21.30 53.96
C VAL A 77 7.81 20.14 53.46
N ALA A 78 8.35 18.91 53.39
CA ALA A 78 7.60 17.74 52.96
C ALA A 78 6.40 17.45 53.87
N GLU A 79 6.55 17.59 55.19
CA GLU A 79 5.43 17.44 56.14
C GLU A 79 4.34 18.50 55.92
N ARG A 80 4.72 19.77 55.70
CA ARG A 80 3.75 20.84 55.39
C ARG A 80 3.00 20.57 54.08
N LEU A 81 3.70 20.08 53.06
CA LEU A 81 3.10 19.71 51.78
C LEU A 81 2.15 18.52 51.91
N ASP A 82 2.45 17.54 52.77
CA ASP A 82 1.58 16.39 53.03
C ASP A 82 0.23 16.83 53.62
N LEU A 83 0.23 17.87 54.47
CA LEU A 83 -0.96 18.41 55.12
C LEU A 83 -1.85 19.25 54.18
N LEU A 84 -1.35 19.68 53.01
CA LEU A 84 -2.14 20.48 52.08
C LEU A 84 -3.30 19.67 51.48
N PRO A 85 -4.46 20.29 51.19
CA PRO A 85 -5.51 19.66 50.39
C PRO A 85 -5.06 19.38 48.95
N SER A 86 -5.63 18.36 48.30
CA SER A 86 -5.30 17.97 46.92
C SER A 86 -5.31 19.11 45.89
N PRO A 87 -6.30 20.03 45.85
CA PRO A 87 -6.29 21.14 44.87
C PRO A 87 -5.15 22.16 45.12
N SER A 88 -4.70 22.30 46.37
CA SER A 88 -3.66 23.24 46.76
C SER A 88 -2.26 22.61 46.74
N PHE A 89 -2.17 21.29 46.59
CA PHE A 89 -0.91 20.54 46.66
C PHE A 89 0.07 20.93 45.56
N LEU A 90 -0.34 20.88 44.28
CA LEU A 90 0.54 21.21 43.15
C LEU A 90 0.99 22.69 43.17
N PRO A 91 0.10 23.68 43.41
CA PRO A 91 0.51 25.06 43.64
C PRO A 91 1.47 25.22 44.82
N GLY A 92 1.22 24.52 45.93
CA GLY A 92 2.09 24.53 47.11
C GLY A 92 3.47 23.96 46.82
N LEU A 93 3.55 22.85 46.07
CA LEU A 93 4.80 22.25 45.64
C LEU A 93 5.62 23.20 44.76
N LYS A 94 4.97 23.85 43.78
CA LYS A 94 5.60 24.90 42.96
C LYS A 94 6.13 26.04 43.83
N TYR A 95 5.32 26.53 44.76
CA TYR A 95 5.69 27.63 45.64
C TYR A 95 6.92 27.29 46.48
N GLU A 96 6.92 26.14 47.16
CA GLU A 96 8.05 25.71 48.00
C GLU A 96 9.32 25.40 47.15
N TRP A 97 9.17 24.93 45.91
CA TRP A 97 10.29 24.76 44.98
C TRP A 97 10.96 26.10 44.63
N GLU A 98 10.16 27.09 44.20
CA GLU A 98 10.67 28.43 43.89
C GLU A 98 11.31 29.09 45.12
N ARG A 99 10.73 28.82 46.30
CA ARG A 99 11.25 29.22 47.61
C ARG A 99 12.65 28.66 47.84
N HIS A 100 12.78 27.34 47.72
CA HIS A 100 14.02 26.60 47.90
C HIS A 100 15.11 27.07 46.95
N MET A 101 14.79 27.24 45.67
CA MET A 101 15.77 27.72 44.67
C MET A 101 16.30 29.13 44.99
N LYS A 102 15.44 30.03 45.48
CA LYS A 102 15.85 31.36 45.94
C LYS A 102 16.75 31.27 47.18
N SER A 103 16.34 30.49 48.18
CA SER A 103 17.09 30.32 49.42
C SER A 103 18.47 29.70 49.19
N MET A 104 18.54 28.63 48.38
CA MET A 104 19.80 28.03 47.96
C MET A 104 20.69 29.01 47.19
N GLY A 105 20.12 29.89 46.37
CA GLY A 105 20.87 30.95 45.70
C GLY A 105 21.57 31.92 46.67
N VAL A 106 20.90 32.30 47.76
CA VAL A 106 21.47 33.16 48.81
C VAL A 106 22.50 32.40 49.65
N ILE A 107 22.21 31.15 50.03
CA ILE A 107 23.13 30.29 50.79
C ILE A 107 24.45 30.13 50.06
N ARG A 108 24.34 29.86 48.77
CA ARG A 108 25.46 29.73 47.85
C ARG A 108 26.29 31.01 47.75
N ALA A 109 25.64 32.18 47.76
CA ALA A 109 26.32 33.45 47.66
C ALA A 109 27.22 33.72 48.87
N PHE A 110 26.77 33.43 50.10
CA PHE A 110 27.64 33.64 51.28
C PHE A 110 28.65 32.50 51.49
N LEU A 111 28.40 31.30 50.93
CA LEU A 111 29.34 30.17 50.88
C LEU A 111 30.26 30.19 49.64
N LEU A 112 30.33 31.30 48.91
CA LEU A 112 31.02 31.41 47.62
C LEU A 112 32.49 30.94 47.66
N TYR A 113 33.21 31.20 48.76
CA TYR A 113 34.59 30.73 48.90
C TYR A 113 34.68 29.20 49.00
N MET A 114 33.76 28.56 49.75
CA MET A 114 33.68 27.10 49.81
C MET A 114 33.40 26.52 48.41
N GLU A 115 32.44 27.11 47.69
CA GLU A 115 32.07 26.62 46.35
C GLU A 115 33.21 26.76 45.33
N ARG A 116 33.95 27.87 45.34
CA ARG A 116 34.99 28.12 44.33
C ARG A 116 36.34 27.51 44.66
N MET A 117 36.69 27.40 45.94
CA MET A 117 38.05 27.03 46.37
C MET A 117 38.12 25.70 47.11
N TYR A 118 37.09 25.31 47.86
CA TYR A 118 37.15 24.09 48.67
C TYR A 118 36.58 22.88 47.92
N ILE A 119 35.34 22.98 47.42
CA ILE A 119 34.63 21.87 46.76
C ILE A 119 35.38 21.32 45.53
N PRO A 120 35.96 22.14 44.63
CA PRO A 120 36.67 21.61 43.46
C PRO A 120 37.90 20.77 43.80
N ASN A 121 38.45 20.95 45.01
CA ASN A 121 39.59 20.20 45.51
C ASN A 121 39.18 18.92 46.27
N GLN A 122 37.88 18.58 46.30
CA GLN A 122 37.31 17.41 47.00
C GLN A 122 36.40 16.61 46.05
N PRO A 123 36.89 15.56 45.38
CA PRO A 123 36.13 14.84 44.35
C PRO A 123 34.85 14.15 44.86
N GLN A 124 34.74 13.92 46.17
CA GLN A 124 33.59 13.28 46.82
C GLN A 124 32.45 14.25 47.18
N LEU A 125 32.62 15.57 47.02
CA LEU A 125 31.62 16.56 47.40
C LEU A 125 30.91 17.12 46.17
N ALA A 126 29.58 17.09 46.20
CA ALA A 126 28.77 17.73 45.16
C ALA A 126 28.84 19.26 45.32
N PRO A 127 28.90 20.03 44.22
CA PRO A 127 28.66 21.47 44.22
C PRO A 127 27.37 21.84 44.97
N LEU A 128 27.33 23.00 45.64
CA LEU A 128 26.19 23.38 46.50
C LEU A 128 24.87 23.51 45.72
N ASN A 129 24.92 23.90 44.45
CA ASN A 129 23.75 23.88 43.58
C ASN A 129 23.21 22.46 43.39
N GLN A 130 24.10 21.49 43.09
CA GLN A 130 23.72 20.09 42.93
C GLN A 130 23.24 19.49 44.26
N LEU A 131 23.88 19.85 45.37
CA LEU A 131 23.45 19.46 46.71
C LEU A 131 22.00 19.91 46.99
N GLY A 132 21.67 21.18 46.69
CA GLY A 132 20.31 21.68 46.86
C GLY A 132 19.26 20.92 46.03
N LEU A 133 19.63 20.53 44.80
CA LEU A 133 18.78 19.72 43.92
C LEU A 133 18.62 18.29 44.46
N ASP A 134 19.72 17.65 44.87
CA ASP A 134 19.70 16.29 45.41
C ASP A 134 18.89 16.21 46.72
N LEU A 135 19.05 17.19 47.61
CA LEU A 135 18.29 17.27 48.85
C LEU A 135 16.80 17.48 48.60
N TRP A 136 16.43 18.31 47.61
CA TRP A 136 15.03 18.48 47.22
C TRP A 136 14.45 17.21 46.60
N ARG A 137 15.21 16.56 45.70
CA ARG A 137 14.83 15.30 45.06
C ARG A 137 14.54 14.23 46.10
N ASP A 138 15.47 13.98 47.00
CA ASP A 138 15.40 12.84 47.93
C ASP A 138 14.55 13.15 49.17
N GLY A 139 14.55 14.40 49.64
CA GLY A 139 13.83 14.84 50.83
C GLY A 139 12.38 15.25 50.61
N VAL A 140 12.03 15.76 49.41
CA VAL A 140 10.68 16.29 49.10
C VAL A 140 10.02 15.48 47.99
N VAL A 141 10.58 15.48 46.78
CA VAL A 141 9.92 14.90 45.60
C VAL A 141 9.76 13.39 45.71
N ARG A 142 10.80 12.69 46.18
CA ARG A 142 10.80 11.24 46.39
C ARG A 142 10.37 10.83 47.80
N ALA A 143 9.88 11.77 48.61
CA ALA A 143 9.33 11.43 49.91
C ALA A 143 8.13 10.47 49.73
N PRO A 144 8.02 9.40 50.56
CA PRO A 144 7.07 8.31 50.32
C PRO A 144 5.60 8.72 50.16
N ARG A 145 5.20 9.82 50.79
CA ARG A 145 3.84 10.37 50.74
C ARG A 145 3.63 11.40 49.64
N ILE A 146 4.69 12.14 49.29
CA ILE A 146 4.64 13.22 48.30
C ILE A 146 4.74 12.64 46.89
N ALA A 147 5.67 11.73 46.62
CA ALA A 147 5.91 11.15 45.30
C ALA A 147 4.65 10.55 44.63
N PRO A 148 3.92 9.60 45.27
CA PRO A 148 2.73 9.02 44.65
C PRO A 148 1.61 10.04 44.48
N ARG A 149 1.49 11.01 45.41
CA ARG A 149 0.47 12.04 45.39
C ARG A 149 0.71 13.08 44.30
N ALA A 150 1.95 13.56 44.17
CA ALA A 150 2.36 14.47 43.11
C ALA A 150 2.13 13.85 41.73
N ARG A 151 2.55 12.59 41.57
CA ARG A 151 2.31 11.83 40.34
C ARG A 151 0.82 11.71 40.06
N ALA A 152 0.01 11.23 41.02
CA ALA A 152 -1.43 11.05 40.82
C ALA A 152 -2.13 12.35 40.41
N LEU A 153 -1.85 13.47 41.09
CA LEU A 153 -2.48 14.76 40.79
C LEU A 153 -2.04 15.36 39.45
N LEU A 154 -0.77 15.19 39.05
CA LEU A 154 -0.30 15.61 37.73
C LEU A 154 -0.98 14.81 36.62
N LEU A 155 -1.03 13.49 36.78
CA LEU A 155 -1.68 12.57 35.84
C LEU A 155 -3.20 12.80 35.75
N GLU A 156 -3.86 13.10 36.87
CA GLU A 156 -5.27 13.47 36.91
C GLU A 156 -5.53 14.83 36.25
N ALA A 157 -4.66 15.81 36.47
CA ALA A 157 -4.76 17.11 35.80
C ALA A 157 -4.66 16.97 34.28
N VAL A 158 -3.75 16.13 33.76
CA VAL A 158 -3.66 15.87 32.31
C VAL A 158 -4.87 15.08 31.81
N ALA A 159 -5.41 14.13 32.58
CA ALA A 159 -6.64 13.43 32.22
C ALA A 159 -7.85 14.38 32.12
N ARG A 160 -7.97 15.36 33.01
CA ARG A 160 -9.02 16.39 32.97
C ARG A 160 -8.85 17.34 31.79
N ASP A 161 -7.62 17.73 31.46
CA ASP A 161 -7.28 18.49 30.24
C ASP A 161 -7.69 17.72 28.96
N ARG A 162 -7.50 16.39 28.93
CA ARG A 162 -7.99 15.53 27.82
C ARG A 162 -9.51 15.44 27.75
N GLY A 163 -10.17 15.50 28.91
CA GLY A 163 -11.63 15.59 29.05
C GLY A 163 -12.22 16.94 28.63
N GLY A 164 -11.39 17.95 28.35
CA GLY A 164 -11.81 19.29 27.94
C GLY A 164 -11.99 20.28 29.08
N GLU A 165 -11.57 19.94 30.31
CA GLU A 165 -11.52 20.91 31.41
C GLU A 165 -10.37 21.90 31.24
N LEU A 166 -10.59 23.15 31.64
CA LEU A 166 -9.53 24.17 31.66
C LEU A 166 -8.57 23.91 32.84
N VAL A 167 -7.33 23.54 32.50
CA VAL A 167 -6.26 23.28 33.48
C VAL A 167 -5.18 24.35 33.37
N ASP A 168 -4.55 24.70 34.50
CA ASP A 168 -3.44 25.67 34.53
C ASP A 168 -2.17 25.06 33.90
N ALA A 169 -1.99 25.29 32.59
CA ALA A 169 -0.83 24.86 31.84
C ALA A 169 0.49 25.46 32.38
N SER A 170 0.45 26.64 32.99
CA SER A 170 1.63 27.29 33.57
C SER A 170 2.12 26.55 34.81
N LEU A 171 1.18 26.03 35.62
CA LEU A 171 1.47 25.19 36.77
C LEU A 171 2.05 23.85 36.35
N LEU A 172 1.41 23.17 35.39
CA LEU A 172 1.92 21.90 34.86
C LEU A 172 3.34 22.08 34.30
N LYS A 173 3.57 23.13 33.51
CA LYS A 173 4.90 23.45 32.97
C LYS A 173 5.93 23.72 34.05
N ALA A 174 5.57 24.43 35.11
CA ALA A 174 6.49 24.72 36.21
C ALA A 174 6.92 23.44 36.93
N ILE A 175 5.97 22.51 37.17
CA ILE A 175 6.25 21.26 37.86
C ILE A 175 7.02 20.28 36.97
N THR A 176 6.67 20.14 35.69
CA THR A 176 7.44 19.31 34.75
C THR A 176 8.84 19.87 34.53
N SER A 177 9.02 21.19 34.52
CA SER A 177 10.35 21.83 34.47
C SER A 177 11.15 21.54 35.74
N MET A 178 10.53 21.60 36.93
CA MET A 178 11.19 21.20 38.18
C MET A 178 11.71 19.75 38.10
N TYR A 179 10.91 18.80 37.62
CA TYR A 179 11.39 17.42 37.42
C TYR A 179 12.58 17.33 36.46
N MET A 180 12.60 18.16 35.42
CA MET A 180 13.72 18.23 34.48
C MET A 180 14.98 18.85 35.11
N ASP A 181 14.81 19.90 35.91
CA ASP A 181 15.89 20.57 36.65
C ASP A 181 16.56 19.64 37.67
N LEU A 182 15.79 18.73 38.27
CA LEU A 182 16.31 17.67 39.17
C LEU A 182 17.07 16.56 38.43
N GLY A 183 16.96 16.52 37.10
CA GLY A 183 17.74 15.68 36.21
C GLY A 183 16.88 14.86 35.25
N PRO A 184 17.43 14.51 34.07
CA PRO A 184 16.68 13.80 33.02
C PRO A 184 16.20 12.41 33.45
N VAL A 185 16.95 11.73 34.34
CA VAL A 185 16.57 10.41 34.88
C VAL A 185 15.37 10.54 35.82
N VAL A 186 15.35 11.58 36.67
CA VAL A 186 14.25 11.86 37.59
C VAL A 186 12.98 12.16 36.80
N TYR A 187 13.07 13.05 35.81
CA TYR A 187 11.94 13.35 34.92
C TYR A 187 11.39 12.10 34.23
N ARG A 188 12.27 11.25 33.68
CA ARG A 188 11.86 10.05 32.95
C ARG A 188 11.19 9.02 33.84
N ASP A 189 11.80 8.71 34.97
CA ASP A 189 11.39 7.59 35.83
C ASP A 189 10.21 7.99 36.74
N ASP A 190 10.21 9.21 37.27
CA ASP A 190 9.21 9.65 38.25
C ASP A 190 7.95 10.27 37.58
N PHE A 191 8.06 10.78 36.34
CA PHE A 191 6.95 11.42 35.62
C PHE A 191 6.68 10.85 34.21
N GLU A 192 7.66 10.87 33.29
CA GLU A 192 7.44 10.57 31.87
C GLU A 192 6.92 9.15 31.64
N THR A 193 7.51 8.15 32.30
CA THR A 193 7.14 6.75 32.11
C THR A 193 5.69 6.48 32.58
N PRO A 194 5.29 6.83 33.82
CA PRO A 194 3.89 6.73 34.24
C PRO A 194 2.93 7.54 33.38
N PHE A 195 3.35 8.72 32.91
CA PHE A 195 2.56 9.57 32.03
C PHE A 195 2.27 8.89 30.68
N LEU A 196 3.28 8.28 30.06
CA LEU A 196 3.11 7.56 28.80
C LEU A 196 2.24 6.31 28.99
N GLU A 197 2.40 5.56 30.08
CA GLU A 197 1.58 4.40 30.41
C GLU A 197 0.09 4.78 30.57
N GLN A 198 -0.20 5.82 31.37
CA GLN A 198 -1.56 6.31 31.53
C GLN A 198 -2.14 6.85 30.21
N THR A 199 -1.30 7.46 29.37
CA THR A 199 -1.72 7.94 28.05
C THR A 199 -2.11 6.79 27.13
N SER A 200 -1.33 5.72 27.08
CA SER A 200 -1.67 4.53 26.33
C SER A 200 -2.97 3.90 26.82
N LEU A 201 -3.19 3.81 28.14
CA LEU A 201 -4.44 3.28 28.71
C LEU A 201 -5.65 4.16 28.38
N PHE A 202 -5.51 5.48 28.49
CA PHE A 202 -6.57 6.43 28.16
C PHE A 202 -7.01 6.28 26.70
N TYR A 203 -6.06 6.30 25.77
CA TYR A 203 -6.38 6.21 24.35
C TYR A 203 -6.79 4.81 23.90
N ALA A 204 -6.33 3.74 24.57
CA ALA A 204 -6.86 2.40 24.31
C ALA A 204 -8.34 2.29 24.70
N ALA A 205 -8.74 2.88 25.84
CA ALA A 205 -10.14 2.93 26.25
C ALA A 205 -11.00 3.80 25.32
N GLU A 206 -10.49 4.98 24.92
CA GLU A 206 -11.17 5.87 23.98
C GLU A 206 -11.32 5.21 22.60
N ALA A 207 -10.27 4.56 22.09
CA ALA A 207 -10.30 3.80 20.85
C ALA A 207 -11.36 2.70 20.87
N ALA A 208 -11.41 1.90 21.94
CA ALA A 208 -12.41 0.85 22.09
C ALA A 208 -13.84 1.41 22.09
N SER A 209 -14.07 2.54 22.75
CA SER A 209 -15.37 3.22 22.75
C SER A 209 -15.73 3.77 21.38
N LEU A 210 -14.78 4.39 20.67
CA LEU A 210 -15.00 4.97 19.35
C LEU A 210 -15.27 3.88 18.30
N LEU A 211 -14.59 2.74 18.36
CA LEU A 211 -14.85 1.61 17.46
C LEU A 211 -16.27 1.04 17.57
N GLN A 212 -16.89 1.13 18.75
CA GLN A 212 -18.26 0.67 18.96
C GLN A 212 -19.31 1.69 18.53
N ALA A 213 -19.00 2.99 18.63
CA ALA A 213 -19.98 4.06 18.49
C ALA A 213 -19.91 4.84 17.17
N ALA A 214 -18.72 4.89 16.54
CA ALA A 214 -18.46 5.71 15.36
C ALA A 214 -18.27 4.87 14.09
N ASP A 215 -18.54 5.48 12.93
CA ASP A 215 -18.10 4.94 11.65
C ASP A 215 -16.59 5.17 11.43
N CYS A 216 -16.00 4.48 10.46
CA CYS A 216 -14.57 4.60 10.18
C CYS A 216 -14.15 6.05 9.87
N PRO A 217 -14.84 6.83 9.01
CA PRO A 217 -14.49 8.23 8.77
C PRO A 217 -14.51 9.10 10.03
N ALA A 218 -15.55 9.01 10.87
CA ALA A 218 -15.61 9.78 12.11
C ALA A 218 -14.54 9.34 13.11
N TYR A 219 -14.23 8.04 13.18
CA TYR A 219 -13.10 7.54 13.97
C TYR A 219 -11.78 8.17 13.53
N LEU A 220 -11.50 8.15 12.21
CA LEU A 220 -10.27 8.70 11.65
C LEU A 220 -10.15 10.20 11.90
N ALA A 221 -11.26 10.94 11.75
CA ALA A 221 -11.31 12.37 12.06
C ALA A 221 -11.06 12.63 13.56
N ALA A 222 -11.66 11.83 14.45
CA ALA A 222 -11.44 11.93 15.89
C ALA A 222 -9.98 11.63 16.25
N ALA A 223 -9.38 10.58 15.67
CA ALA A 223 -7.98 10.22 15.88
C ALA A 223 -7.03 11.33 15.40
N ALA A 224 -7.27 11.90 14.21
CA ALA A 224 -6.49 13.02 13.69
C ALA A 224 -6.57 14.25 14.62
N ARG A 225 -7.77 14.58 15.12
CA ARG A 225 -7.97 15.67 16.07
C ARG A 225 -7.21 15.43 17.37
N ARG A 226 -7.30 14.23 17.95
CA ARG A 226 -6.60 13.89 19.20
C ARG A 226 -5.08 13.99 19.08
N LEU A 227 -4.52 13.65 17.92
CA LEU A 227 -3.07 13.80 17.68
C LEU A 227 -2.62 15.27 17.65
N GLU A 228 -3.42 16.16 17.08
CA GLU A 228 -3.13 17.60 17.10
C GLU A 228 -3.29 18.21 18.50
N GLU A 229 -4.33 17.78 19.25
CA GLU A 229 -4.49 18.17 20.66
C GLU A 229 -3.28 17.74 21.50
N GLU A 230 -2.80 16.49 21.37
CA GLU A 230 -1.63 16.03 22.14
C GLU A 230 -0.33 16.69 21.70
N ARG A 231 -0.19 17.02 20.41
CA ARG A 231 0.93 17.85 19.95
C ARG A 231 0.92 19.23 20.63
N ALA A 232 -0.25 19.86 20.74
CA ALA A 232 -0.40 21.15 21.42
C ALA A 232 -0.11 21.03 22.92
N ARG A 233 -0.62 19.99 23.60
CA ARG A 233 -0.33 19.70 25.02
C ARG A 233 1.16 19.49 25.28
N ALA A 234 1.83 18.72 24.42
CA ALA A 234 3.27 18.51 24.50
C ALA A 234 4.06 19.83 24.43
N GLN A 235 3.65 20.74 23.53
CA GLN A 235 4.28 22.06 23.40
C GLN A 235 3.96 22.99 24.57
N ALA A 236 2.78 22.87 25.17
CA ALA A 236 2.34 23.74 26.25
C ALA A 236 3.13 23.50 27.55
N TYR A 237 3.28 22.23 27.97
CA TYR A 237 3.80 21.93 29.31
C TYR A 237 4.73 20.71 29.43
N LEU A 238 5.11 20.02 28.34
CA LEU A 238 6.07 18.90 28.41
C LEU A 238 7.48 19.30 27.95
N CYS A 239 8.45 18.45 28.31
CA CYS A 239 9.79 18.55 27.76
C CYS A 239 9.77 18.25 26.24
N PRO A 240 10.50 19.00 25.40
CA PRO A 240 10.55 18.74 23.96
C PRO A 240 10.98 17.31 23.60
N ALA A 241 11.79 16.67 24.45
CA ALA A 241 12.22 15.28 24.26
C ALA A 241 11.09 14.25 24.41
N SER A 242 10.00 14.60 25.11
CA SER A 242 8.88 13.71 25.37
C SER A 242 7.82 13.73 24.27
N ALA A 243 7.72 14.82 23.51
CA ALA A 243 6.78 14.97 22.41
C ALA A 243 6.77 13.78 21.42
N PRO A 244 7.92 13.31 20.89
CA PRO A 244 7.91 12.17 19.96
C PRO A 244 7.47 10.85 20.63
N ARG A 245 7.79 10.64 21.92
CA ARG A 245 7.38 9.42 22.65
C ARG A 245 5.89 9.41 22.96
N LEU A 246 5.36 10.58 23.34
CA LEU A 246 3.94 10.80 23.55
C LEU A 246 3.16 10.53 22.27
N LEU A 247 3.52 11.20 21.16
CA LEU A 247 2.84 11.02 19.89
C LEU A 247 2.91 9.56 19.42
N GLY A 248 4.06 8.89 19.54
CA GLY A 248 4.18 7.48 19.21
C GLY A 248 3.29 6.55 20.06
N ALA A 249 3.07 6.88 21.34
CA ALA A 249 2.16 6.13 22.21
C ALA A 249 0.69 6.31 21.79
N VAL A 250 0.30 7.54 21.40
CA VAL A 250 -1.04 7.86 20.90
C VAL A 250 -1.29 7.23 19.52
N GLU A 251 -0.34 7.33 18.61
CA GLU A 251 -0.40 6.73 17.27
C GLU A 251 -0.52 5.21 17.35
N ARG A 252 0.21 4.55 18.25
CA ARG A 252 0.05 3.11 18.48
C ARG A 252 -1.34 2.76 18.99
N ALA A 253 -1.82 3.43 20.04
CA ALA A 253 -3.08 3.10 20.69
C ALA A 253 -4.31 3.40 19.82
N LEU A 254 -4.33 4.57 19.14
CA LEU A 254 -5.48 5.01 18.32
C LEU A 254 -5.45 4.46 16.90
N ILE A 255 -4.27 4.24 16.31
CA ILE A 255 -4.16 3.83 14.91
C ILE A 255 -3.61 2.42 14.83
N GLY A 256 -2.40 2.18 15.34
CA GLY A 256 -1.67 0.93 15.09
C GLY A 256 -2.41 -0.32 15.56
N ASP A 257 -2.81 -0.35 16.82
CA ASP A 257 -3.47 -1.52 17.42
C ASP A 257 -4.88 -1.74 16.85
N GLN A 258 -5.52 -0.67 16.35
CA GLN A 258 -6.90 -0.70 15.84
C GLN A 258 -7.00 -0.82 14.32
N LEU A 259 -5.90 -0.61 13.58
CA LEU A 259 -5.93 -0.53 12.12
C LEU A 259 -6.56 -1.77 11.47
N PRO A 260 -6.26 -3.02 11.87
CA PRO A 260 -6.94 -4.19 11.32
C PRO A 260 -8.46 -4.14 11.52
N ALA A 261 -8.91 -3.79 12.72
CA ALA A 261 -10.34 -3.66 13.02
C ALA A 261 -11.01 -2.54 12.22
N LEU A 262 -10.32 -1.41 12.01
CA LEU A 262 -10.81 -0.29 11.22
C LEU A 262 -10.98 -0.65 9.73
N LEU A 263 -10.06 -1.45 9.19
CA LEU A 263 -10.14 -1.89 7.80
C LEU A 263 -11.32 -2.84 7.57
N ASP A 264 -11.61 -3.69 8.55
CA ASP A 264 -12.66 -4.72 8.51
C ASP A 264 -14.01 -4.27 9.08
N LEU A 265 -14.15 -3.00 9.48
CA LEU A 265 -15.40 -2.43 10.01
C LEU A 265 -16.58 -2.69 9.04
N PRO A 266 -17.67 -3.34 9.50
CA PRO A 266 -18.79 -3.69 8.64
C PRO A 266 -19.51 -2.41 8.16
N GLY A 267 -19.66 -2.27 6.84
CA GLY A 267 -20.41 -1.18 6.23
C GLY A 267 -19.68 0.16 6.13
N THR A 268 -18.62 0.38 6.90
CA THR A 268 -17.88 1.66 6.92
C THR A 268 -16.36 1.54 6.80
N GLY A 269 -15.80 0.32 6.84
CA GLY A 269 -14.36 0.06 6.66
C GLY A 269 -13.85 0.31 5.24
N LEU A 270 -12.64 -0.19 4.94
CA LEU A 270 -11.92 0.12 3.70
C LEU A 270 -12.75 -0.24 2.44
N VAL A 271 -13.33 -1.44 2.39
CA VAL A 271 -14.05 -1.92 1.22
C VAL A 271 -15.31 -1.10 0.91
N PRO A 272 -16.19 -0.81 1.89
CA PRO A 272 -17.29 0.14 1.70
C PRO A 272 -16.85 1.52 1.19
N MET A 273 -15.79 2.10 1.76
CA MET A 273 -15.27 3.41 1.33
C MET A 273 -14.77 3.39 -0.13
N LEU A 274 -14.10 2.30 -0.53
CA LEU A 274 -13.68 2.09 -1.92
C LEU A 274 -14.87 2.01 -2.88
N ARG A 275 -15.93 1.28 -2.49
CA ARG A 275 -17.16 1.17 -3.30
C ARG A 275 -17.92 2.50 -3.39
N ALA A 276 -17.94 3.28 -2.32
CA ALA A 276 -18.58 4.59 -2.26
C ALA A 276 -17.75 5.72 -2.88
N ARG A 277 -16.52 5.44 -3.34
CA ARG A 277 -15.57 6.42 -3.91
C ARG A 277 -15.27 7.60 -2.98
N GLN A 278 -15.16 7.33 -1.68
CA GLN A 278 -14.85 8.33 -0.65
C GLN A 278 -13.34 8.62 -0.58
N TYR A 279 -12.81 9.33 -1.57
CA TYR A 279 -11.36 9.57 -1.70
C TYR A 279 -10.75 10.36 -0.54
N ASP A 280 -11.48 11.34 0.01
CA ASP A 280 -10.97 12.19 1.10
C ASP A 280 -10.77 11.38 2.38
N ASP A 281 -11.75 10.56 2.76
CA ASP A 281 -11.67 9.72 3.95
C ASP A 281 -10.59 8.62 3.79
N LEU A 282 -10.45 8.05 2.60
CA LEU A 282 -9.37 7.13 2.28
C LEU A 282 -7.99 7.80 2.35
N HIS A 283 -7.91 9.08 2.00
CA HIS A 283 -6.69 9.86 2.14
C HIS A 283 -6.33 10.08 3.62
N VAL A 284 -7.31 10.36 4.47
CA VAL A 284 -7.11 10.44 5.92
C VAL A 284 -6.64 9.10 6.48
N LEU A 285 -7.30 7.99 6.08
CA LEU A 285 -6.88 6.64 6.46
C LEU A 285 -5.42 6.37 6.09
N TYR A 286 -5.03 6.66 4.85
CA TYR A 286 -3.66 6.48 4.38
C TYR A 286 -2.65 7.32 5.16
N ARG A 287 -2.95 8.60 5.39
CA ARG A 287 -2.07 9.50 6.15
C ARG A 287 -1.87 9.05 7.60
N LEU A 288 -2.93 8.55 8.24
CA LEU A 288 -2.86 8.03 9.61
C LEU A 288 -2.12 6.70 9.64
N ALA A 289 -2.41 5.78 8.72
CA ALA A 289 -1.69 4.50 8.60
C ALA A 289 -0.18 4.71 8.36
N ALA A 290 0.21 5.71 7.55
CA ALA A 290 1.60 6.04 7.28
C ALA A 290 2.40 6.51 8.51
N ARG A 291 1.72 6.94 9.59
CA ARG A 291 2.38 7.30 10.86
C ARG A 291 2.81 6.08 11.67
N VAL A 292 2.22 4.90 11.43
CA VAL A 292 2.50 3.69 12.19
C VAL A 292 3.41 2.74 11.41
N PRO A 293 4.42 2.12 12.05
CA PRO A 293 5.23 1.09 11.42
C PRO A 293 4.37 -0.06 10.88
N GLY A 294 4.50 -0.38 9.59
CA GLY A 294 3.73 -1.45 8.94
C GLY A 294 2.28 -1.09 8.57
N GLY A 295 1.79 0.10 8.94
CA GLY A 295 0.43 0.54 8.63
C GLY A 295 0.11 0.52 7.13
N PRO A 296 0.93 1.13 6.25
CA PRO A 296 0.66 1.13 4.80
C PRO A 296 0.61 -0.28 4.20
N VAL A 297 1.38 -1.23 4.74
CA VAL A 297 1.41 -2.62 4.25
C VAL A 297 0.07 -3.30 4.53
N LEU A 298 -0.50 -3.11 5.72
CA LEU A 298 -1.83 -3.65 6.06
C LEU A 298 -2.92 -3.11 5.12
N VAL A 299 -2.88 -1.80 4.82
CA VAL A 299 -3.83 -1.19 3.88
C VAL A 299 -3.63 -1.75 2.47
N GLN A 300 -2.39 -1.98 2.02
CA GLN A 300 -2.09 -2.59 0.72
C GLN A 300 -2.59 -4.03 0.63
N GLU A 301 -2.43 -4.83 1.68
CA GLU A 301 -2.92 -6.21 1.72
C GLU A 301 -4.44 -6.26 1.61
N ALA A 302 -5.14 -5.42 2.38
CA ALA A 302 -6.60 -5.31 2.33
C ALA A 302 -7.10 -4.81 0.97
N LEU A 303 -6.48 -3.77 0.40
CA LEU A 303 -6.78 -3.27 -0.94
C LEU A 303 -6.55 -4.35 -2.00
N GLY A 304 -5.40 -5.02 -1.96
CA GLY A 304 -5.04 -6.07 -2.91
C GLY A 304 -5.97 -7.27 -2.83
N ALA A 305 -6.39 -7.67 -1.63
CA ALA A 305 -7.38 -8.74 -1.44
C ALA A 305 -8.73 -8.35 -2.04
N HIS A 306 -9.21 -7.13 -1.76
CA HIS A 306 -10.46 -6.63 -2.32
C HIS A 306 -10.43 -6.58 -3.85
N LEU A 307 -9.35 -6.05 -4.43
CA LEU A 307 -9.17 -5.95 -5.88
C LEU A 307 -9.17 -7.32 -6.56
N ARG A 308 -8.51 -8.32 -5.97
CA ARG A 308 -8.50 -9.68 -6.51
C ARG A 308 -9.89 -10.32 -6.47
N GLU A 309 -10.63 -10.18 -5.37
CA GLU A 309 -11.98 -10.73 -5.25
C GLU A 309 -12.97 -10.02 -6.19
N ALA A 310 -12.93 -8.68 -6.24
CA ALA A 310 -13.76 -7.90 -7.16
C ALA A 310 -13.46 -8.24 -8.62
N GLY A 311 -12.17 -8.30 -8.99
CA GLY A 311 -11.74 -8.68 -10.33
C GLY A 311 -12.09 -10.12 -10.69
N LYS A 312 -11.92 -11.07 -9.76
CA LYS A 312 -12.31 -12.48 -9.95
C LYS A 312 -13.80 -12.60 -10.25
N ALA A 313 -14.67 -11.97 -9.46
CA ALA A 313 -16.11 -12.01 -9.67
C ALA A 313 -16.52 -11.50 -11.07
N LEU A 314 -15.87 -10.43 -11.55
CA LEU A 314 -16.11 -9.88 -12.90
C LEU A 314 -15.67 -10.83 -14.01
N VAL A 315 -14.53 -11.48 -13.83
CA VAL A 315 -13.88 -12.30 -14.85
C VAL A 315 -14.47 -13.72 -14.92
N THR A 316 -15.11 -14.20 -13.85
CA THR A 316 -15.81 -15.49 -13.80
C THR A 316 -17.27 -15.44 -14.25
N ASP A 317 -17.92 -14.27 -14.23
CA ASP A 317 -19.32 -14.12 -14.66
C ASP A 317 -19.41 -14.16 -16.21
N PRO A 318 -20.08 -15.15 -16.81
CA PRO A 318 -20.11 -15.34 -18.27
C PRO A 318 -20.83 -14.21 -19.04
N GLU A 319 -21.68 -13.41 -18.41
CA GLU A 319 -22.31 -12.24 -19.05
C GLU A 319 -21.40 -11.00 -18.98
N ARG A 320 -20.72 -10.80 -17.84
CA ARG A 320 -19.82 -9.64 -17.62
C ARG A 320 -18.42 -9.83 -18.21
N ALA A 321 -17.94 -11.07 -18.30
CA ALA A 321 -16.65 -11.41 -18.92
C ALA A 321 -16.57 -11.06 -20.42
N LYS A 322 -17.71 -10.73 -21.05
CA LYS A 322 -17.80 -10.32 -22.46
C LYS A 322 -17.25 -8.91 -22.70
N ASP A 323 -17.14 -8.07 -21.68
CA ASP A 323 -16.54 -6.74 -21.79
C ASP A 323 -15.28 -6.63 -20.91
N PRO A 324 -14.08 -6.88 -21.49
CA PRO A 324 -12.81 -6.72 -20.78
C PRO A 324 -12.58 -5.32 -20.20
N LEU A 325 -13.30 -4.31 -20.71
CA LEU A 325 -13.17 -2.91 -20.35
C LEU A 325 -14.30 -2.39 -19.47
N ALA A 326 -15.21 -3.26 -19.02
CA ALA A 326 -16.08 -2.95 -17.89
C ALA A 326 -15.27 -2.61 -16.62
N PHE A 327 -13.99 -2.97 -16.60
CA PHE A 327 -13.04 -2.52 -15.60
C PHE A 327 -12.62 -1.06 -15.90
N GLU A 328 -13.25 -0.10 -15.22
CA GLU A 328 -12.86 1.31 -15.26
C GLU A 328 -11.49 1.48 -14.56
N ARG A 329 -10.39 1.13 -15.23
CA ARG A 329 -9.02 1.31 -14.71
C ARG A 329 -8.78 2.76 -14.27
N ASP A 330 -9.33 3.70 -15.01
CA ASP A 330 -9.31 5.14 -14.71
C ASP A 330 -9.79 5.42 -13.28
N VAL A 331 -10.74 4.64 -12.72
CA VAL A 331 -11.20 4.77 -11.33
C VAL A 331 -10.11 4.41 -10.34
N TRP A 332 -9.31 3.39 -10.62
CA TRP A 332 -8.25 2.93 -9.73
C TRP A 332 -6.99 3.78 -9.84
N GLU A 333 -6.68 4.31 -11.02
CA GLU A 333 -5.63 5.33 -11.17
C GLU A 333 -6.00 6.59 -10.39
N ASN A 334 -7.25 7.07 -10.55
CA ASN A 334 -7.77 8.18 -9.75
C ASN A 334 -7.77 7.89 -8.24
N LEU A 335 -8.09 6.66 -7.83
CA LEU A 335 -8.02 6.24 -6.44
C LEU A 335 -6.59 6.37 -5.90
N VAL A 336 -5.60 5.84 -6.62
CA VAL A 336 -4.21 5.88 -6.16
C VAL A 336 -3.67 7.30 -6.09
N ASP A 337 -4.01 8.14 -7.06
CA ASP A 337 -3.58 9.53 -7.07
C ASP A 337 -4.25 10.35 -5.94
N LYS A 338 -5.58 10.23 -5.79
CA LYS A 338 -6.34 11.05 -4.84
C LYS A 338 -6.27 10.54 -3.40
N ALA A 339 -6.44 9.24 -3.18
CA ALA A 339 -6.45 8.66 -1.84
C ALA A 339 -5.04 8.34 -1.34
N PHE A 340 -4.19 7.76 -2.19
CA PHE A 340 -2.86 7.24 -1.79
C PHE A 340 -1.70 8.12 -2.24
N ALA A 341 -1.97 9.36 -2.68
CA ALA A 341 -0.97 10.36 -3.07
C ALA A 341 0.04 9.86 -4.13
N GLY A 342 -0.38 8.96 -5.02
CA GLY A 342 0.48 8.40 -6.06
C GLY A 342 1.57 7.45 -5.54
N ASP A 343 1.39 6.83 -4.37
CA ASP A 343 2.38 5.90 -3.81
C ASP A 343 2.64 4.71 -4.76
N ARG A 344 3.92 4.55 -5.14
CA ARG A 344 4.40 3.52 -6.06
C ARG A 344 4.08 2.10 -5.60
N GLN A 345 4.04 1.84 -4.30
CA GLN A 345 3.70 0.52 -3.76
C GLN A 345 2.21 0.20 -3.92
N PHE A 346 1.35 1.21 -3.81
CA PHE A 346 -0.08 1.07 -4.10
C PHE A 346 -0.32 0.86 -5.61
N VAL A 347 0.38 1.62 -6.47
CA VAL A 347 0.37 1.38 -7.94
C VAL A 347 0.80 -0.06 -8.26
N TYR A 348 1.88 -0.54 -7.64
CA TYR A 348 2.35 -1.92 -7.81
C TYR A 348 1.31 -2.95 -7.34
N THR A 349 0.66 -2.70 -6.20
CA THR A 349 -0.38 -3.58 -5.64
C THR A 349 -1.58 -3.70 -6.58
N VAL A 350 -2.05 -2.56 -7.12
CA VAL A 350 -3.13 -2.52 -8.12
C VAL A 350 -2.71 -3.31 -9.37
N ASN A 351 -1.55 -3.01 -9.95
CA ASN A 351 -1.04 -3.70 -11.14
C ASN A 351 -0.91 -5.22 -10.94
N ARG A 352 -0.42 -5.65 -9.78
CA ARG A 352 -0.30 -7.07 -9.43
C ARG A 352 -1.67 -7.74 -9.25
N ALA A 353 -2.65 -7.03 -8.68
CA ALA A 353 -4.01 -7.54 -8.56
C ALA A 353 -4.64 -7.72 -9.95
N PHE A 354 -4.48 -6.74 -10.84
CA PHE A 354 -4.90 -6.81 -12.24
C PHE A 354 -4.32 -8.00 -12.98
N GLU A 355 -3.00 -8.18 -12.90
CA GLU A 355 -2.33 -9.33 -13.51
C GLU A 355 -2.88 -10.65 -12.93
N ALA A 356 -3.13 -10.72 -11.62
CA ALA A 356 -3.64 -11.94 -11.00
C ALA A 356 -5.03 -12.31 -11.51
N PHE A 357 -6.02 -11.40 -11.47
CA PHE A 357 -7.39 -11.77 -11.83
C PHE A 357 -7.62 -11.86 -13.35
N LEU A 358 -6.93 -11.06 -14.17
CA LEU A 358 -7.08 -11.09 -15.63
C LEU A 358 -6.71 -12.47 -16.18
N ASN A 359 -5.67 -13.09 -15.59
CA ASN A 359 -5.19 -14.41 -15.98
C ASN A 359 -5.93 -15.58 -15.30
N LEU A 360 -6.93 -15.32 -14.44
CA LEU A 360 -7.80 -16.39 -13.91
C LEU A 360 -8.75 -16.94 -14.98
N ASN A 361 -9.13 -16.12 -15.98
CA ASN A 361 -9.95 -16.58 -17.08
C ASN A 361 -9.10 -16.84 -18.32
N PRO A 362 -9.01 -18.11 -18.79
CA PRO A 362 -8.23 -18.47 -19.96
C PRO A 362 -8.83 -17.93 -21.27
N ARG A 363 -10.00 -17.28 -21.23
CA ARG A 363 -10.63 -16.60 -22.38
C ARG A 363 -10.32 -15.10 -22.44
N SER A 364 -9.65 -14.52 -21.45
CA SER A 364 -9.27 -13.10 -21.46
C SER A 364 -8.52 -12.68 -22.74
N PRO A 365 -7.55 -13.46 -23.28
CA PRO A 365 -6.90 -13.15 -24.57
C PRO A 365 -7.87 -13.07 -25.75
N GLU A 366 -8.87 -13.97 -25.81
CA GLU A 366 -9.89 -14.00 -26.86
C GLU A 366 -10.78 -12.76 -26.78
N TYR A 367 -11.27 -12.42 -25.58
CA TYR A 367 -12.18 -11.29 -25.39
C TYR A 367 -11.51 -9.94 -25.69
N ILE A 368 -10.25 -9.75 -25.31
CA ILE A 368 -9.50 -8.53 -25.66
C ILE A 368 -9.35 -8.43 -27.19
N SER A 369 -9.07 -9.56 -27.87
CA SER A 369 -8.99 -9.59 -29.34
C SER A 369 -10.33 -9.27 -30.02
N LEU A 370 -11.44 -9.83 -29.52
CA LEU A 370 -12.79 -9.55 -30.01
C LEU A 370 -13.19 -8.10 -29.80
N TYR A 371 -12.85 -7.52 -28.64
CA TYR A 371 -13.10 -6.12 -28.34
C TYR A 371 -12.39 -5.21 -29.35
N MET A 372 -11.09 -5.45 -29.60
CA MET A 372 -10.32 -4.69 -30.58
C MET A 372 -10.90 -4.84 -31.99
N ASP A 373 -11.31 -6.05 -32.40
CA ASP A 373 -11.93 -6.27 -33.71
C ASP A 373 -13.27 -5.54 -33.87
N ASP A 374 -14.14 -5.56 -32.85
CA ASP A 374 -15.42 -4.82 -32.88
C ASP A 374 -15.19 -3.30 -32.98
N LYS A 375 -14.25 -2.75 -32.20
CA LYS A 375 -13.92 -1.31 -32.25
C LYS A 375 -13.32 -0.91 -33.60
N LEU A 376 -12.40 -1.69 -34.16
CA LEU A 376 -11.85 -1.43 -35.48
C LEU A 376 -12.91 -1.54 -36.59
N ARG A 377 -13.89 -2.45 -36.47
CA ARG A 377 -15.01 -2.55 -37.41
C ARG A 377 -16.02 -1.40 -37.29
N ARG A 378 -16.23 -0.87 -36.08
CA ARG A 378 -17.13 0.28 -35.83
C ARG A 378 -16.49 1.62 -36.18
N GLY A 379 -15.18 1.76 -36.01
CA GLY A 379 -14.41 2.91 -36.52
C GLY A 379 -14.64 3.14 -38.00
N LEU A 380 -14.71 2.06 -38.79
CA LEU A 380 -15.07 2.08 -40.22
C LEU A 380 -16.52 2.56 -40.52
N LYS A 381 -17.38 2.69 -39.50
CA LYS A 381 -18.76 3.16 -39.61
C LYS A 381 -18.98 4.59 -39.08
N GLY A 382 -17.89 5.35 -38.83
CA GLY A 382 -17.97 6.78 -38.48
C GLY A 382 -17.87 7.09 -36.99
N THR A 383 -17.12 6.30 -36.21
CA THR A 383 -16.71 6.70 -34.85
C THR A 383 -15.55 7.69 -34.97
N SER A 384 -15.39 8.65 -34.04
CA SER A 384 -14.26 9.60 -34.09
C SER A 384 -12.93 8.86 -33.94
N GLU A 385 -11.88 9.36 -34.61
CA GLU A 385 -10.53 8.76 -34.53
C GLU A 385 -9.99 8.80 -33.09
N GLU A 386 -10.29 9.87 -32.34
CA GLU A 386 -9.89 10.04 -30.94
C GLU A 386 -10.50 8.98 -30.00
N GLU A 387 -11.79 8.65 -30.17
CA GLU A 387 -12.45 7.60 -29.39
C GLU A 387 -11.89 6.21 -29.71
N LEU A 388 -11.52 5.98 -30.98
CA LEU A 388 -10.91 4.72 -31.41
C LEU A 388 -9.50 4.58 -30.82
N GLU A 389 -8.68 5.63 -30.89
CA GLU A 389 -7.32 5.64 -30.32
C GLU A 389 -7.35 5.41 -28.81
N SER A 390 -8.23 6.11 -28.08
CA SER A 390 -8.41 5.91 -26.64
C SER A 390 -8.83 4.48 -26.28
N ALA A 391 -9.72 3.86 -27.07
CA ALA A 391 -10.13 2.47 -26.85
C ALA A 391 -8.99 1.48 -27.14
N LEU A 392 -8.14 1.76 -28.14
CA LEU A 392 -6.97 0.94 -28.45
C LEU A 392 -5.90 1.04 -27.37
N ASP A 393 -5.63 2.24 -26.85
CA ASP A 393 -4.69 2.43 -25.74
C ASP A 393 -5.10 1.65 -24.50
N LYS A 394 -6.40 1.69 -24.15
CA LYS A 394 -6.96 0.90 -23.06
C LYS A 394 -6.79 -0.61 -23.28
N ALA A 395 -6.96 -1.09 -24.51
CA ALA A 395 -6.74 -2.50 -24.85
C ALA A 395 -5.25 -2.89 -24.78
N ILE A 396 -4.33 -2.02 -25.22
CA ILE A 396 -2.87 -2.24 -25.14
C ILE A 396 -2.42 -2.31 -23.67
N LEU A 397 -3.01 -1.47 -22.81
CA LEU A 397 -2.76 -1.51 -21.38
C LEU A 397 -3.20 -2.84 -20.75
N LEU A 398 -4.35 -3.39 -21.12
CA LEU A 398 -4.78 -4.72 -20.68
C LEU A 398 -3.86 -5.83 -21.21
N PHE A 399 -3.44 -5.73 -22.47
CA PHE A 399 -2.51 -6.68 -23.10
C PHE A 399 -1.18 -6.80 -22.33
N ARG A 400 -0.70 -5.71 -21.73
CA ARG A 400 0.52 -5.73 -20.90
C ARG A 400 0.42 -6.70 -19.70
N PHE A 401 -0.78 -6.89 -19.14
CA PHE A 401 -1.03 -7.76 -17.99
C PHE A 401 -1.39 -9.20 -18.36
N LEU A 402 -1.54 -9.52 -19.65
CA LEU A 402 -1.77 -10.89 -20.10
C LEU A 402 -0.50 -11.73 -20.00
N GLN A 403 -0.61 -12.93 -19.43
CA GLN A 403 0.46 -13.93 -19.43
C GLN A 403 0.52 -14.71 -20.75
N GLU A 404 -0.62 -15.06 -21.34
CA GLU A 404 -0.70 -15.82 -22.60
C GLU A 404 -0.87 -14.90 -23.82
N LYS A 405 0.18 -14.14 -24.16
CA LYS A 405 0.16 -13.18 -25.27
C LYS A 405 0.16 -13.85 -26.64
N ASP A 406 0.68 -15.07 -26.72
CA ASP A 406 0.67 -15.89 -27.93
C ASP A 406 -0.75 -16.37 -28.31
N VAL A 407 -1.58 -16.69 -27.31
CA VAL A 407 -3.01 -16.97 -27.50
C VAL A 407 -3.72 -15.74 -28.06
N PHE A 408 -3.47 -14.56 -27.47
CA PHE A 408 -3.98 -13.29 -27.99
C PHE A 408 -3.54 -13.06 -29.45
N GLU A 409 -2.25 -13.23 -29.74
CA GLU A 409 -1.68 -13.04 -31.07
C GLU A 409 -2.39 -13.90 -32.12
N ARG A 410 -2.71 -15.15 -31.78
CA ARG A 410 -3.42 -16.07 -32.70
C ARG A 410 -4.84 -15.60 -32.98
N TYR A 411 -5.62 -15.29 -31.95
CA TYR A 411 -6.98 -14.76 -32.14
C TYR A 411 -6.95 -13.44 -32.90
N TYR A 412 -6.02 -12.54 -32.57
CA TYR A 412 -5.84 -11.27 -33.27
C TYR A 412 -5.54 -11.47 -34.76
N LYS A 413 -4.62 -12.39 -35.11
CA LYS A 413 -4.32 -12.74 -36.51
C LYS A 413 -5.53 -13.33 -37.24
N GLN A 414 -6.30 -14.21 -36.59
CA GLN A 414 -7.52 -14.78 -37.17
C GLN A 414 -8.56 -13.69 -37.46
N HIS A 415 -8.81 -12.78 -36.51
CA HIS A 415 -9.74 -11.66 -36.69
C HIS A 415 -9.25 -10.67 -37.75
N LEU A 416 -7.96 -10.33 -37.74
CA LEU A 416 -7.33 -9.48 -38.76
C LEU A 416 -7.45 -10.09 -40.16
N ALA A 417 -7.16 -11.39 -40.33
CA ALA A 417 -7.29 -12.09 -41.61
C ALA A 417 -8.74 -12.10 -42.11
N LYS A 418 -9.71 -12.39 -41.24
CA LYS A 418 -11.14 -12.32 -41.59
C LYS A 418 -11.53 -10.90 -42.02
N ARG A 419 -11.05 -9.87 -41.32
CA ARG A 419 -11.32 -8.46 -41.65
C ARG A 419 -10.72 -8.05 -42.99
N LEU A 420 -9.46 -8.42 -43.25
CA LEU A 420 -8.74 -8.19 -44.51
C LEU A 420 -9.46 -8.84 -45.71
N LEU A 421 -9.96 -10.06 -45.54
CA LEU A 421 -10.58 -10.83 -46.63
C LEU A 421 -12.05 -10.47 -46.86
N GLN A 422 -12.79 -10.08 -45.81
CA GLN A 422 -14.24 -9.84 -45.88
C GLN A 422 -14.65 -8.36 -46.05
N GLY A 423 -13.70 -7.41 -45.97
CA GLY A 423 -13.95 -5.97 -46.11
C GLY A 423 -12.73 -5.17 -46.60
N ARG A 424 -12.99 -4.15 -47.43
CA ARG A 424 -12.00 -3.21 -48.00
C ARG A 424 -11.10 -2.63 -46.91
N ILE A 425 -9.82 -2.98 -46.94
CA ILE A 425 -8.76 -2.19 -46.30
C ILE A 425 -8.16 -1.31 -47.40
N SER A 426 -8.19 0.01 -47.19
CA SER A 426 -7.38 0.96 -47.92
C SER A 426 -5.97 0.93 -47.32
N SER A 427 -5.15 -0.01 -47.75
CA SER A 427 -3.69 0.15 -47.67
C SER A 427 -3.06 -0.70 -48.76
N ASP A 428 -2.67 -0.02 -49.84
CA ASP A 428 -1.87 -0.58 -50.92
C ASP A 428 -0.48 -0.88 -50.35
N ASP A 429 -0.19 -2.15 -50.08
CA ASP A 429 1.17 -2.68 -50.10
C ASP A 429 1.10 -4.19 -50.35
N ALA A 430 0.98 -4.53 -51.64
CA ALA A 430 1.03 -5.89 -52.12
C ALA A 430 2.48 -6.39 -52.11
N GLY A 431 2.79 -7.29 -51.19
CA GLY A 431 4.08 -7.98 -51.13
C GLY A 431 4.35 -8.83 -52.39
N MET A 432 5.60 -8.80 -52.85
CA MET A 432 6.08 -9.55 -54.02
C MET A 432 6.04 -11.06 -53.81
N ALA A 433 5.53 -11.79 -54.81
CA ALA A 433 5.52 -13.26 -54.84
C ALA A 433 6.92 -13.85 -55.09
N GLY A 434 7.37 -14.71 -54.16
CA GLY A 434 8.62 -15.48 -54.25
C GLY A 434 8.51 -16.74 -55.14
N LYS A 435 9.63 -17.12 -55.75
CA LYS A 435 9.73 -18.06 -56.90
C LYS A 435 9.58 -19.57 -56.59
N ARG A 436 8.95 -19.96 -55.47
CA ARG A 436 8.67 -21.37 -55.09
C ARG A 436 7.39 -21.55 -54.25
N SER A 437 6.31 -20.85 -54.61
CA SER A 437 5.04 -20.92 -53.88
C SER A 437 4.09 -21.93 -54.52
N CYS A 438 3.64 -22.94 -53.76
CA CYS A 438 2.50 -23.78 -54.14
C CYS A 438 1.21 -23.05 -53.74
N LEU A 439 0.27 -22.88 -54.69
CA LEU A 439 -1.02 -22.26 -54.41
C LEU A 439 -1.98 -23.31 -53.85
N THR A 440 -2.48 -23.07 -52.64
CA THR A 440 -3.55 -23.87 -52.04
C THR A 440 -4.81 -23.02 -51.97
N TRP A 441 -5.89 -23.49 -52.60
CA TRP A 441 -7.17 -22.77 -52.61
C TRP A 441 -7.89 -22.93 -51.27
N GLN A 442 -8.46 -21.83 -50.77
CA GLN A 442 -9.26 -21.78 -49.54
C GLN A 442 -10.67 -21.29 -49.88
N PRO A 443 -11.59 -22.18 -50.30
CA PRO A 443 -12.92 -21.80 -50.80
C PRO A 443 -13.76 -21.02 -49.79
N GLY A 444 -13.62 -21.32 -48.49
CA GLY A 444 -14.36 -20.64 -47.42
C GLY A 444 -13.99 -19.16 -47.23
N MET A 445 -12.88 -18.69 -47.81
CA MET A 445 -12.40 -17.30 -47.70
C MET A 445 -12.69 -16.45 -48.94
N GLY A 446 -13.26 -17.03 -49.99
CA GLY A 446 -13.53 -16.34 -51.25
C GLY A 446 -14.87 -15.59 -51.26
N THR A 447 -14.93 -14.54 -52.07
CA THR A 447 -16.15 -13.80 -52.41
C THR A 447 -16.36 -13.79 -53.91
N ALA A 448 -17.61 -13.91 -54.35
CA ALA A 448 -18.02 -13.89 -55.74
C ALA A 448 -19.13 -12.86 -55.97
N GLU A 449 -19.15 -12.29 -57.18
CA GLU A 449 -20.21 -11.44 -57.68
C GLU A 449 -20.94 -12.16 -58.82
N ILE A 450 -22.23 -12.44 -58.61
CA ILE A 450 -23.06 -13.22 -59.54
C ILE A 450 -24.17 -12.32 -60.08
N LYS A 451 -24.32 -12.26 -61.39
CA LYS A 451 -25.47 -11.60 -62.02
C LYS A 451 -26.59 -12.60 -62.15
N ALA A 452 -27.73 -12.33 -61.51
CA ALA A 452 -28.89 -13.20 -61.49
C ALA A 452 -30.13 -12.46 -62.01
N ASN A 453 -31.03 -13.19 -62.67
CA ASN A 453 -32.30 -12.67 -63.16
C ASN A 453 -33.44 -13.36 -62.42
N PHE A 454 -34.27 -12.59 -61.71
CA PHE A 454 -35.42 -13.09 -60.97
C PHE A 454 -36.68 -12.42 -61.53
N GLY A 455 -37.59 -13.21 -62.11
CA GLY A 455 -38.87 -12.68 -62.61
C GLY A 455 -38.73 -11.51 -63.58
N GLY A 456 -37.67 -11.47 -64.40
CA GLY A 456 -37.39 -10.41 -65.38
C GLY A 456 -36.59 -9.22 -64.84
N LYS A 457 -36.21 -9.19 -63.55
CA LYS A 457 -35.36 -8.15 -62.94
C LYS A 457 -33.94 -8.67 -62.70
N ARG A 458 -32.96 -7.88 -63.13
CA ARG A 458 -31.53 -8.17 -62.94
C ARG A 458 -31.02 -7.65 -61.59
N HIS A 459 -30.34 -8.52 -60.86
CA HIS A 459 -29.66 -8.19 -59.60
C HIS A 459 -28.21 -8.68 -59.64
N GLU A 460 -27.34 -7.99 -58.90
CA GLU A 460 -25.95 -8.42 -58.67
C GLU A 460 -25.82 -8.93 -57.23
N LEU A 461 -25.60 -10.23 -57.09
CA LEU A 461 -25.47 -10.91 -55.81
C LEU A 461 -23.99 -10.96 -55.41
N SER A 462 -23.65 -10.34 -54.29
CA SER A 462 -22.35 -10.52 -53.65
C SER A 462 -22.48 -11.61 -52.59
N CYS A 463 -21.78 -12.73 -52.78
CA CYS A 463 -21.88 -13.94 -51.96
C CYS A 463 -20.50 -14.58 -51.76
N ASN A 464 -20.39 -15.59 -50.89
CA ASN A 464 -19.14 -16.36 -50.74
C ASN A 464 -19.04 -17.47 -51.80
N THR A 465 -17.86 -18.09 -51.93
CA THR A 465 -17.62 -19.14 -52.93
C THR A 465 -18.56 -20.33 -52.77
N HIS A 466 -18.88 -20.76 -51.54
CA HIS A 466 -19.80 -21.88 -51.32
C HIS A 466 -21.24 -21.55 -51.74
N GLN A 467 -21.74 -20.34 -51.44
CA GLN A 467 -23.03 -19.84 -51.93
C GLN A 467 -23.06 -19.79 -53.45
N MET A 468 -21.98 -19.33 -54.09
CA MET A 468 -21.85 -19.32 -55.54
C MET A 468 -21.97 -20.72 -56.13
N VAL A 469 -21.19 -21.68 -55.63
CA VAL A 469 -21.21 -23.06 -56.12
C VAL A 469 -22.62 -23.66 -56.00
N VAL A 470 -23.32 -23.43 -54.89
CA VAL A 470 -24.70 -23.89 -54.71
C VAL A 470 -25.65 -23.21 -55.69
N LEU A 471 -25.55 -21.89 -55.89
CA LEU A 471 -26.41 -21.15 -56.83
C LEU A 471 -26.18 -21.59 -58.28
N MET A 472 -24.96 -21.95 -58.65
CA MET A 472 -24.62 -22.39 -60.00
C MET A 472 -25.28 -23.72 -60.38
N LEU A 473 -25.58 -24.60 -59.40
CA LEU A 473 -26.29 -25.86 -59.66
C LEU A 473 -27.69 -25.66 -60.23
N PHE A 474 -28.34 -24.55 -59.89
CA PHE A 474 -29.70 -24.24 -60.34
C PHE A 474 -29.77 -23.74 -61.79
N ASN A 475 -28.63 -23.61 -62.48
CA ASN A 475 -28.63 -23.37 -63.92
C ASN A 475 -28.98 -24.65 -64.70
N ASP A 476 -28.67 -25.83 -64.15
CA ASP A 476 -28.86 -27.13 -64.79
C ASP A 476 -30.00 -27.96 -64.16
N SER A 477 -30.61 -27.46 -63.09
CA SER A 477 -31.65 -28.19 -62.34
C SER A 477 -32.64 -27.22 -61.66
N ASP A 478 -33.94 -27.44 -61.89
CA ASP A 478 -34.98 -26.58 -61.33
C ASP A 478 -35.21 -26.79 -59.82
N ARG A 479 -34.98 -28.02 -59.35
CA ARG A 479 -35.22 -28.44 -57.96
C ARG A 479 -34.14 -29.42 -57.50
N LEU A 480 -33.59 -29.19 -56.31
CA LEU A 480 -32.56 -30.04 -55.71
C LEU A 480 -32.81 -30.22 -54.21
N THR A 481 -32.59 -31.43 -53.69
CA THR A 481 -32.62 -31.74 -52.26
C THR A 481 -31.30 -31.39 -51.57
N THR A 482 -31.31 -31.22 -50.24
CA THR A 482 -30.06 -31.04 -49.46
C THR A 482 -29.03 -32.12 -49.74
N ARG A 483 -29.45 -33.39 -49.86
CA ARG A 483 -28.55 -34.53 -50.17
C ARG A 483 -27.93 -34.45 -51.56
N GLU A 484 -28.70 -34.04 -52.57
CA GLU A 484 -28.19 -33.88 -53.93
C GLU A 484 -27.20 -32.71 -54.02
N ILE A 485 -27.48 -31.61 -53.33
CA ILE A 485 -26.56 -30.47 -53.25
C ILE A 485 -25.27 -30.86 -52.50
N LEU A 486 -25.38 -31.64 -51.42
CA LEU A 486 -24.22 -32.15 -50.69
C LEU A 486 -23.36 -33.05 -51.59
N ALA A 487 -23.98 -33.98 -52.31
CA ALA A 487 -23.28 -34.88 -53.21
C ALA A 487 -22.60 -34.15 -54.38
N ALA A 488 -23.26 -33.13 -54.94
CA ALA A 488 -22.75 -32.35 -56.07
C ALA A 488 -21.63 -31.38 -55.68
N THR A 489 -21.73 -30.75 -54.51
CA THR A 489 -20.79 -29.70 -54.10
C THR A 489 -19.64 -30.19 -53.22
N GLN A 490 -19.81 -31.34 -52.54
CA GLN A 490 -18.86 -31.87 -51.55
C GLN A 490 -18.48 -30.86 -50.45
N VAL A 491 -19.33 -29.86 -50.21
CA VAL A 491 -19.14 -28.89 -49.12
C VAL A 491 -19.44 -29.60 -47.79
N PRO A 492 -18.62 -29.42 -46.74
CA PRO A 492 -18.89 -30.02 -45.44
C PRO A 492 -20.32 -29.73 -44.96
N ASP A 493 -21.03 -30.76 -44.51
CA ASP A 493 -22.48 -30.71 -44.23
C ASP A 493 -22.88 -29.53 -43.31
N ALA A 494 -22.10 -29.30 -42.25
CA ALA A 494 -22.33 -28.20 -41.32
C ALA A 494 -22.21 -26.81 -41.98
N GLU A 495 -21.31 -26.65 -42.96
CA GLU A 495 -21.16 -25.42 -43.73
C GLU A 495 -22.26 -25.30 -44.79
N LEU A 496 -22.59 -26.40 -45.48
CA LEU A 496 -23.65 -26.43 -46.48
C LEU A 496 -25.01 -26.02 -45.90
N ARG A 497 -25.37 -26.52 -44.71
CA ARG A 497 -26.61 -26.13 -44.04
C ARG A 497 -26.68 -24.62 -43.77
N ARG A 498 -25.56 -23.99 -43.40
CA ARG A 498 -25.49 -22.52 -43.20
C ARG A 498 -25.60 -21.76 -44.52
N VAL A 499 -24.98 -22.28 -45.58
CA VAL A 499 -25.10 -21.73 -46.94
C VAL A 499 -26.57 -21.77 -47.38
N LEU A 500 -27.23 -22.91 -47.30
CA LEU A 500 -28.63 -23.07 -47.68
C LEU A 500 -29.57 -22.21 -46.82
N GLN A 501 -29.30 -22.11 -45.52
CA GLN A 501 -30.06 -21.22 -44.62
C GLN A 501 -29.92 -19.75 -45.04
N SER A 502 -28.71 -19.32 -45.43
CA SER A 502 -28.47 -17.93 -45.89
C SER A 502 -29.17 -17.59 -47.21
N LEU A 503 -29.31 -18.58 -48.09
CA LEU A 503 -29.91 -18.42 -49.42
C LEU A 503 -31.43 -18.56 -49.42
N ALA A 504 -32.02 -19.31 -48.47
CA ALA A 504 -33.45 -19.62 -48.48
C ALA A 504 -34.24 -19.04 -47.29
N CYS A 505 -33.64 -18.94 -46.10
CA CYS A 505 -34.37 -18.63 -44.87
C CYS A 505 -34.28 -17.14 -44.45
N VAL A 506 -33.43 -16.33 -45.09
CA VAL A 506 -33.23 -14.91 -44.74
C VAL A 506 -34.21 -14.02 -45.50
N LYS A 507 -35.21 -13.48 -44.80
CA LYS A 507 -36.24 -12.61 -45.39
C LYS A 507 -35.61 -11.41 -46.10
N GLY A 508 -35.97 -11.19 -47.37
CA GLY A 508 -35.45 -10.10 -48.19
C GLY A 508 -34.09 -10.39 -48.85
N LYS A 509 -33.50 -11.57 -48.58
CA LYS A 509 -32.31 -12.09 -49.25
C LYS A 509 -32.48 -13.56 -49.69
N ASN A 510 -33.70 -14.08 -49.59
CA ASN A 510 -34.08 -15.45 -49.91
C ASN A 510 -34.18 -15.63 -51.44
N VAL A 511 -33.03 -15.81 -52.06
CA VAL A 511 -32.90 -16.06 -53.51
C VAL A 511 -33.30 -17.50 -53.90
N LEU A 512 -33.32 -18.41 -52.92
CA LEU A 512 -33.89 -19.75 -53.04
C LEU A 512 -35.19 -19.85 -52.24
N ARG A 513 -36.10 -20.69 -52.71
CA ARG A 513 -37.29 -21.14 -51.99
C ARG A 513 -37.03 -22.53 -51.44
N LYS A 514 -37.54 -22.80 -50.24
CA LYS A 514 -37.39 -24.06 -49.53
C LYS A 514 -38.76 -24.70 -49.27
N GLU A 515 -38.88 -26.00 -49.50
CA GLU A 515 -40.07 -26.81 -49.24
C GLU A 515 -39.69 -28.08 -48.44
N PRO A 516 -40.24 -28.31 -47.23
CA PRO A 516 -41.11 -27.43 -46.45
C PRO A 516 -40.37 -26.22 -45.85
N MET A 517 -41.06 -25.10 -45.69
CA MET A 517 -40.44 -23.88 -45.16
C MET A 517 -40.25 -23.96 -43.64
N SER A 518 -39.00 -23.91 -43.19
CA SER A 518 -38.62 -23.80 -41.77
C SER A 518 -37.27 -23.09 -41.62
N LYS A 519 -36.87 -22.75 -40.39
CA LYS A 519 -35.59 -22.07 -40.11
C LYS A 519 -34.37 -22.99 -40.18
N GLU A 520 -34.55 -24.29 -39.98
CA GLU A 520 -33.49 -25.31 -39.94
C GLU A 520 -33.41 -26.04 -41.28
N ILE A 521 -32.25 -26.57 -41.67
CA ILE A 521 -32.10 -27.32 -42.93
C ILE A 521 -32.06 -28.82 -42.62
N GLY A 522 -33.09 -29.55 -43.05
CA GLY A 522 -33.20 -31.01 -43.02
C GLY A 522 -32.65 -31.66 -44.30
N ASP A 523 -32.37 -32.95 -44.22
CA ASP A 523 -31.69 -33.70 -45.29
C ASP A 523 -32.54 -33.90 -46.56
N ALA A 524 -33.87 -33.90 -46.40
CA ALA A 524 -34.82 -34.10 -47.49
C ALA A 524 -35.47 -32.79 -47.96
N ASP A 525 -35.02 -31.64 -47.44
CA ASP A 525 -35.56 -30.34 -47.84
C ASP A 525 -35.25 -30.06 -49.32
N VAL A 526 -36.26 -29.60 -50.06
CA VAL A 526 -36.15 -29.29 -51.49
C VAL A 526 -35.97 -27.78 -51.66
N PHE A 527 -35.03 -27.41 -52.52
CA PHE A 527 -34.73 -26.03 -52.87
C PHE A 527 -35.03 -25.77 -54.35
N SER A 528 -35.53 -24.59 -54.65
CA SER A 528 -35.75 -24.09 -56.03
C SER A 528 -35.42 -22.60 -56.11
N VAL A 529 -35.20 -22.06 -57.30
CA VAL A 529 -35.01 -20.61 -57.49
C VAL A 529 -36.28 -19.85 -57.08
N ASN A 530 -36.12 -18.72 -56.40
CA ASN A 530 -37.24 -17.85 -56.02
C ASN A 530 -37.46 -16.75 -57.07
N ASP A 531 -38.25 -17.04 -58.10
CA ASP A 531 -38.58 -16.05 -59.14
C ASP A 531 -39.35 -14.82 -58.63
N SER A 532 -40.00 -14.95 -57.46
CA SER A 532 -40.71 -13.86 -56.80
C SER A 532 -39.80 -12.97 -55.94
N PHE A 533 -38.48 -13.18 -55.98
CA PHE A 533 -37.53 -12.40 -55.21
C PHE A 533 -37.59 -10.91 -55.57
N GLN A 534 -37.70 -10.06 -54.55
CA GLN A 534 -37.73 -8.60 -54.70
C GLN A 534 -36.74 -7.95 -53.73
N SER A 535 -35.90 -7.04 -54.24
CA SER A 535 -34.99 -6.23 -53.44
C SER A 535 -35.10 -4.75 -53.85
N ARG A 536 -34.96 -3.86 -52.87
CA ARG A 536 -34.86 -2.40 -53.11
C ARG A 536 -33.51 -1.99 -53.70
N LEU A 537 -32.49 -2.85 -53.61
CA LEU A 537 -31.13 -2.59 -54.05
C LEU A 537 -30.79 -3.44 -55.28
N TYR A 538 -30.12 -2.83 -56.27
CA TYR A 538 -29.58 -3.53 -57.44
C TYR A 538 -28.50 -4.54 -57.04
N LYS A 539 -27.56 -4.11 -56.19
CA LYS A 539 -26.51 -4.96 -55.61
C LYS A 539 -26.95 -5.47 -54.24
N VAL A 540 -27.11 -6.79 -54.12
CA VAL A 540 -27.59 -7.46 -52.91
C VAL A 540 -26.45 -8.28 -52.31
N LYS A 541 -26.02 -7.92 -51.09
CA LYS A 541 -25.01 -8.70 -50.37
C LYS A 541 -25.67 -9.79 -49.54
N ILE A 542 -25.47 -11.04 -49.93
CA ILE A 542 -25.91 -12.23 -49.19
C ILE A 542 -24.78 -12.59 -48.22
N GLY A 543 -24.96 -12.21 -46.96
CA GLY A 543 -24.05 -12.64 -45.90
C GLY A 543 -24.35 -14.08 -45.51
N MET A 544 -23.31 -14.84 -45.16
CA MET A 544 -23.51 -16.10 -44.45
C MET A 544 -24.31 -15.87 -43.18
N VAL A 545 -25.17 -16.84 -42.81
CA VAL A 545 -25.75 -16.83 -41.47
C VAL A 545 -24.61 -17.02 -40.50
N VAL A 546 -24.32 -15.96 -39.75
CA VAL A 546 -23.27 -15.96 -38.74
C VAL A 546 -23.70 -16.97 -37.68
N ALA A 547 -22.86 -17.99 -37.45
CA ALA A 547 -23.03 -18.80 -36.25
C ALA A 547 -22.98 -17.84 -35.06
N GLN A 548 -23.98 -17.87 -34.18
CA GLN A 548 -24.05 -16.93 -33.04
C GLN A 548 -22.84 -17.01 -32.10
N ARG A 549 -21.92 -17.96 -32.30
CA ARG A 549 -20.55 -18.02 -31.80
C ARG A 549 -19.73 -18.86 -32.78
N GLU A 550 -18.40 -18.72 -32.80
CA GLU A 550 -17.56 -19.87 -33.17
C GLU A 550 -18.00 -21.05 -32.29
N SER A 551 -18.25 -22.23 -32.87
CA SER A 551 -18.60 -23.42 -32.06
C SER A 551 -17.51 -23.62 -31.03
N ASP A 552 -17.87 -24.07 -29.82
CA ASP A 552 -16.87 -24.31 -28.77
C ASP A 552 -15.75 -25.27 -29.26
N GLU A 553 -16.05 -26.12 -30.24
CA GLU A 553 -15.09 -26.95 -31.00
C GLU A 553 -14.00 -26.14 -31.72
N GLY A 554 -14.33 -25.07 -32.45
CA GLY A 554 -13.34 -24.25 -33.16
C GLY A 554 -12.42 -23.44 -32.23
N LYS A 555 -12.89 -23.20 -31.00
CA LYS A 555 -12.11 -22.53 -29.96
C LYS A 555 -11.09 -23.47 -29.33
N GLU A 556 -11.49 -24.72 -29.08
CA GLU A 556 -10.58 -25.75 -28.57
C GLU A 556 -9.50 -26.07 -29.59
N GLU A 557 -9.86 -26.19 -30.88
CA GLU A 557 -8.89 -26.37 -31.97
C GLU A 557 -7.85 -25.21 -32.02
N THR A 558 -8.31 -23.97 -31.80
CA THR A 558 -7.41 -22.81 -31.79
C THR A 558 -6.42 -22.89 -30.62
N ARG A 559 -6.85 -23.36 -29.44
CA ARG A 559 -5.99 -23.57 -28.26
C ARG A 559 -5.00 -24.69 -28.45
N GLU A 560 -5.45 -25.86 -28.92
CA GLU A 560 -4.59 -27.01 -29.20
C GLU A 560 -3.48 -26.62 -30.18
N ARG A 561 -3.80 -25.86 -31.23
CA ARG A 561 -2.79 -25.38 -32.17
C ARG A 561 -1.81 -24.40 -31.53
N VAL A 562 -2.21 -23.57 -30.57
CA VAL A 562 -1.26 -22.74 -29.79
C VAL A 562 -0.30 -23.63 -29.01
N GLU A 563 -0.81 -24.68 -28.36
CA GLU A 563 0.04 -25.61 -27.62
C GLU A 563 1.04 -26.35 -28.52
N GLU A 564 0.62 -26.76 -29.72
CA GLU A 564 1.53 -27.32 -30.73
C GLU A 564 2.61 -26.30 -31.14
N ASP A 565 2.24 -25.04 -31.38
CA ASP A 565 3.19 -23.97 -31.75
C ASP A 565 4.16 -23.59 -30.62
N ARG A 566 3.80 -23.85 -29.35
CA ARG A 566 4.69 -23.65 -28.19
C ARG A 566 5.82 -24.68 -28.14
N LYS A 567 5.60 -25.92 -28.60
CA LYS A 567 6.60 -27.00 -28.56
C LYS A 567 7.93 -26.63 -29.23
N PRO A 568 7.95 -26.22 -30.52
CA PRO A 568 9.21 -25.85 -31.19
C PRO A 568 9.85 -24.59 -30.59
N GLN A 569 9.06 -23.65 -30.05
CA GLN A 569 9.59 -22.47 -29.36
C GLN A 569 10.33 -22.84 -28.07
N ILE A 570 9.79 -23.79 -27.29
CA ILE A 570 10.45 -24.34 -26.10
C ILE A 570 11.73 -25.08 -26.48
N GLU A 571 11.70 -25.94 -27.48
CA GLU A 571 12.89 -26.66 -27.96
C GLU A 571 13.99 -25.69 -28.42
N ALA A 572 13.65 -24.68 -29.21
CA ALA A 572 14.59 -23.66 -29.66
C ALA A 572 15.17 -22.83 -28.49
N ALA A 573 14.38 -22.54 -27.45
CA ALA A 573 14.87 -21.87 -26.25
C ALA A 573 15.88 -22.74 -25.48
N ILE A 574 15.55 -24.02 -25.25
CA ILE A 574 16.44 -24.98 -24.59
C ILE A 574 17.77 -25.10 -25.34
N VAL A 575 17.72 -25.30 -26.66
CA VAL A 575 18.92 -25.43 -27.50
C VAL A 575 19.78 -24.17 -27.45
N ARG A 576 19.18 -22.97 -27.53
CA ARG A 576 19.94 -21.71 -27.41
C ARG A 576 20.65 -21.56 -26.07
N ILE A 577 19.97 -21.89 -24.97
CA ILE A 577 20.54 -21.82 -23.61
C ILE A 577 21.70 -22.82 -23.47
N MET A 578 21.46 -24.06 -23.86
CA MET A 578 22.44 -25.15 -23.72
C MET A 578 23.64 -24.97 -24.64
N LYS A 579 23.44 -24.43 -25.84
CA LYS A 579 24.54 -24.05 -26.74
C LYS A 579 25.46 -22.99 -26.15
N ALA A 580 24.90 -22.01 -25.43
CA ALA A 580 25.64 -20.93 -24.80
C ALA A 580 26.34 -21.37 -23.49
N ARG A 581 25.65 -22.15 -22.66
CA ARG A 581 26.13 -22.54 -21.33
C ARG A 581 26.95 -23.82 -21.31
N LYS A 582 26.81 -24.67 -22.33
CA LYS A 582 27.44 -26.00 -22.51
C LYS A 582 27.05 -27.06 -21.49
N GLN A 583 26.92 -26.69 -20.22
CA GLN A 583 26.50 -27.57 -19.14
C GLN A 583 25.60 -26.81 -18.17
N LEU A 584 24.48 -27.41 -17.76
CA LEU A 584 23.53 -26.77 -16.85
C LEU A 584 22.70 -27.81 -16.06
N SER A 585 22.27 -27.45 -14.85
CA SER A 585 21.38 -28.30 -14.04
C SER A 585 19.93 -28.22 -14.53
N HIS A 586 19.12 -29.26 -14.25
CA HIS A 586 17.70 -29.28 -14.62
C HIS A 586 16.94 -28.01 -14.17
N ASN A 587 17.07 -27.65 -12.89
CA ASN A 587 16.35 -26.52 -12.31
C ASN A 587 16.78 -25.19 -12.95
N SER A 588 18.07 -25.06 -13.25
CA SER A 588 18.60 -23.89 -13.95
C SER A 588 18.05 -23.80 -15.38
N ILE A 589 17.94 -24.92 -16.11
CA ILE A 589 17.37 -24.94 -17.47
C ILE A 589 15.92 -24.50 -17.42
N VAL A 590 15.13 -25.10 -16.53
CA VAL A 590 13.71 -24.74 -16.35
C VAL A 590 13.57 -23.25 -16.04
N SER A 591 14.35 -22.71 -15.09
CA SER A 591 14.29 -21.29 -14.74
C SER A 591 14.68 -20.35 -15.90
N GLU A 592 15.70 -20.72 -16.69
CA GLU A 592 16.20 -19.86 -17.76
C GLU A 592 15.28 -19.92 -19.00
N VAL A 593 14.71 -21.09 -19.30
CA VAL A 593 13.68 -21.28 -20.33
C VAL A 593 12.42 -20.50 -19.97
N THR A 594 11.91 -20.64 -18.74
CA THR A 594 10.75 -19.89 -18.27
C THR A 594 10.99 -18.39 -18.36
N ARG A 595 12.17 -17.90 -17.93
CA ARG A 595 12.52 -16.48 -18.02
C ARG A 595 12.57 -15.98 -19.46
N GLN A 596 13.16 -16.73 -20.40
CA GLN A 596 13.22 -16.32 -21.81
C GLN A 596 11.85 -16.30 -22.48
N LEU A 597 10.96 -17.24 -22.14
CA LEU A 597 9.65 -17.38 -22.77
C LEU A 597 8.56 -16.54 -22.10
N ALA A 598 8.73 -16.12 -20.85
CA ALA A 598 7.75 -15.33 -20.07
C ALA A 598 7.30 -14.03 -20.75
N VAL A 599 8.07 -13.50 -21.71
CA VAL A 599 7.66 -12.35 -22.52
C VAL A 599 6.43 -12.67 -23.40
N ARG A 600 6.24 -13.95 -23.78
CA ARG A 600 5.17 -14.44 -24.65
C ARG A 600 4.16 -15.34 -23.93
N PHE A 601 4.64 -16.32 -23.16
CA PHE A 601 3.83 -17.26 -22.38
C PHE A 601 4.65 -17.92 -21.28
N ILE A 602 3.99 -18.49 -20.27
CA ILE A 602 4.66 -19.22 -19.20
C ILE A 602 4.59 -20.73 -19.50
N PRO A 603 5.71 -21.37 -19.88
CA PRO A 603 5.72 -22.80 -20.20
C PRO A 603 5.48 -23.67 -18.96
N ASN A 604 4.65 -24.70 -19.09
CA ASN A 604 4.47 -25.73 -18.05
C ASN A 604 5.77 -26.54 -17.89
N GLN A 605 6.23 -26.72 -16.65
CA GLN A 605 7.45 -27.46 -16.32
C GLN A 605 7.45 -28.90 -16.87
N GLN A 606 6.28 -29.56 -16.88
CA GLN A 606 6.14 -30.91 -17.45
C GLN A 606 6.40 -30.93 -18.96
N VAL A 607 5.98 -29.88 -19.68
CA VAL A 607 6.22 -29.75 -21.11
C VAL A 607 7.71 -29.52 -21.39
N ILE A 608 8.37 -28.66 -20.60
CA ILE A 608 9.82 -28.45 -20.69
C ILE A 608 10.57 -29.78 -20.51
N LYS A 609 10.20 -30.58 -19.50
CA LYS A 609 10.81 -31.89 -19.26
C LYS A 609 10.66 -32.82 -20.46
N LYS A 610 9.45 -32.97 -21.01
CA LYS A 610 9.20 -33.77 -22.22
C LYS A 610 10.02 -33.28 -23.42
N ARG A 611 10.21 -31.96 -23.55
CA ARG A 611 11.03 -31.38 -24.63
C ARG A 611 12.52 -31.63 -24.43
N ILE A 612 13.02 -31.62 -23.20
CA ILE A 612 14.40 -32.01 -22.87
C ILE A 612 14.63 -33.48 -23.26
N GLU A 613 13.70 -34.38 -22.94
CA GLU A 613 13.78 -35.81 -23.30
C GLU A 613 13.82 -35.99 -24.82
N SER A 614 12.91 -35.33 -25.56
CA SER A 614 12.90 -35.27 -27.04
C SER A 614 14.24 -34.78 -27.63
N LEU A 615 14.88 -33.77 -27.02
CA LEU A 615 16.17 -33.25 -27.48
C LEU A 615 17.35 -34.18 -27.17
N ILE A 616 17.25 -35.00 -26.12
CA ILE A 616 18.23 -36.04 -25.82
C ILE A 616 18.12 -37.18 -26.83
N GLU A 617 16.89 -37.63 -27.14
CA GLU A 617 16.64 -38.66 -28.16
C GLU A 617 17.11 -38.24 -29.56
N ARG A 618 17.20 -36.93 -29.81
CA ARG A 618 17.67 -36.34 -31.07
C ARG A 618 19.14 -35.93 -31.03
N ASP A 619 19.91 -36.37 -30.03
CA ASP A 619 21.35 -36.14 -29.87
C ASP A 619 21.77 -34.66 -29.79
N PHE A 620 20.88 -33.74 -29.42
CA PHE A 620 21.26 -32.34 -29.18
C PHE A 620 21.92 -32.16 -27.80
N MET A 621 21.59 -33.03 -26.85
CA MET A 621 22.03 -32.96 -25.46
C MET A 621 22.13 -34.35 -24.84
N GLU A 622 22.94 -34.51 -23.79
CA GLU A 622 23.02 -35.75 -23.00
C GLU A 622 22.93 -35.42 -21.51
N ARG A 623 22.66 -36.45 -20.71
CA ARG A 623 22.86 -36.37 -19.25
C ARG A 623 24.32 -36.62 -18.95
N ASP A 624 24.85 -35.91 -17.97
CA ASP A 624 26.21 -36.13 -17.51
C ASP A 624 26.39 -37.59 -17.02
N ALA A 625 27.55 -38.17 -17.31
CA ALA A 625 27.86 -39.55 -16.98
C ALA A 625 27.98 -39.78 -15.45
N THR A 626 28.37 -38.75 -14.69
CA THR A 626 28.54 -38.86 -13.23
C THR A 626 27.37 -38.25 -12.46
N ASP A 627 26.76 -37.17 -12.95
CA ASP A 627 25.65 -36.48 -12.29
C ASP A 627 24.41 -36.36 -13.19
N ARG A 628 23.41 -37.20 -12.94
CA ARG A 628 22.15 -37.22 -13.69
C ARG A 628 21.32 -35.93 -13.57
N THR A 629 21.68 -35.01 -12.67
CA THR A 629 21.02 -33.69 -12.55
C THR A 629 21.58 -32.65 -13.52
N LEU A 630 22.73 -32.94 -14.13
CA LEU A 630 23.41 -32.10 -15.11
C LEU A 630 23.16 -32.60 -16.53
N TYR A 631 22.98 -31.64 -17.44
CA TYR A 631 22.88 -31.88 -18.87
C TYR A 631 24.09 -31.25 -19.56
N ARG A 632 24.59 -31.90 -20.61
CA ARG A 632 25.61 -31.37 -21.53
C ARG A 632 25.04 -31.20 -22.93
N TYR A 633 25.53 -30.20 -23.63
CA TYR A 633 25.18 -29.91 -25.02
C TYR A 633 26.19 -30.57 -25.97
N ILE A 634 25.72 -31.32 -26.99
CA ILE A 634 26.56 -32.19 -27.85
C ILE A 634 26.73 -31.65 -29.28
N ALA A 635 25.76 -30.87 -29.78
CA ALA A 635 25.63 -30.53 -31.20
C ALA A 635 26.44 -29.33 -31.72
#